data_AF-A0A559MCD6-F1
#
_entry.id   AF-A0A559MCD6-F1
#
_cell.length_a   1.000
_cell.length_b   1.000
_cell.length_c   1.000
_cell.angle_alpha   90.00
_cell.angle_beta   90.00
_cell.angle_gamma   90.00
#
_symmetry.space_group_name_H-M   'P 1'
#
loop_
_entity.id
_entity.type
_entity.pdbx_description
1 polymer ?
#
loop_
_entity_poly.entity_id
_entity_poly.type
_entity_poly.pdbx_seq_one_letter_code
_entity_poly.pdbx_strand_id
1 'polypeptide(L)'
;MDHLITPGDSCFTPSEAKKLGERINKLGVEVTDIRGVYLHYTHLTSADRAFVTDAEAKLGQLLPGASNSDASAILAPKPGSLSQIYYVTPRNISPWSSKATMIAQVCGLKNQVHRIERGRAILVNFAEDSDSNDVLFKDVLHDRMTENFSTMEPDLQHMFAEGKPFPLEVVDIWAEASSPLEVLKLYNKDRGLALDQPEMEYLVEAYTRLERPPYDIELFMFAQVNSEHCRHKQFNANWTIDGMGMEKSLFEMIRNTHSKNSEFTVSAYSDNAAVLAGEIATFWAPDYSTGRWMMTKERRGSTPKAGLCGFWVSDLLIPDYQRPWEQDVGKPAHYASSLDIMLEAPIGSARFNNEFGRPSLCGVFRTLLADVDAGEDGREIRGYHKPIMIAGGVGTVRPQHALKSGKDVKEGAHVIVLGGPAMLIGLGGGAASSSASGDSSVELDFNSVQRGNPEMERRAQMVIDACVALGENNPIAFIHDVGAGGLSNALPELVKDAGYGGHFELRQVESADSSMSPLQIWCCEAQERYVMIVNPDGMNRFVSIARRERCGFSDVGKVLARDQDGVARLVVTDRDSKEYPRPIDLPMSTLFPKGRTLDRIVKSRKNKLTFFDASKTLYEIYPQFPEQDLIRKAIERVFTMPAVGSKAFLITIGDRSVGGLAVRDQMVGPWQTPVADVAVTATSLNMDKLKTGEAMAMGEKPTLALISPSASARMAVAESLMNLGAAHLLGGELKKGVLKRVSLSANWMAAVNHPGK
;
A
#
# COMPACT_ATOMS: atom_id res chain seq x y z
N MET A 1 30.49 -8.48 24.57
CA MET A 1 29.29 -8.77 23.77
C MET A 1 29.32 -7.86 22.57
N ASP A 2 28.94 -8.38 21.42
CA ASP A 2 28.78 -7.67 20.14
C ASP A 2 27.46 -6.88 20.06
N HIS A 3 26.79 -6.67 21.20
CA HIS A 3 25.53 -5.96 21.29
C HIS A 3 25.61 -4.82 22.32
N LEU A 4 24.99 -3.69 22.01
CA LEU A 4 24.85 -2.53 22.90
C LEU A 4 23.38 -2.23 23.14
N ILE A 5 23.05 -1.89 24.39
CA ILE A 5 21.74 -1.34 24.77
C ILE A 5 21.97 0.10 25.21
N THR A 6 21.38 1.04 24.49
CA THR A 6 21.50 2.47 24.77
C THR A 6 20.12 3.02 25.16
N PRO A 7 19.95 3.54 26.38
CA PRO A 7 18.69 4.12 26.80
C PRO A 7 18.37 5.38 25.99
N GLY A 8 17.09 5.66 25.78
CA GLY A 8 16.60 6.83 25.05
C GLY A 8 15.73 7.74 25.91
N ASP A 9 15.03 8.65 25.24
CA ASP A 9 14.06 9.54 25.87
C ASP A 9 12.80 8.79 26.34
N SER A 10 11.95 9.48 27.12
CA SER A 10 10.61 9.01 27.46
C SER A 10 9.82 8.69 26.18
N CYS A 11 9.15 7.54 26.14
CA CYS A 11 8.30 7.18 25.01
C CYS A 11 6.89 7.75 25.08
N PHE A 12 6.51 8.34 26.21
CA PHE A 12 5.20 8.97 26.42
C PHE A 12 5.35 10.41 26.91
N THR A 13 4.49 11.30 26.41
CA THR A 13 4.18 12.55 27.09
C THR A 13 3.33 12.29 28.34
N PRO A 14 3.29 13.20 29.32
CA PRO A 14 2.44 13.03 30.52
C PRO A 14 0.95 12.83 30.18
N SER A 15 0.46 13.46 29.10
CA SER A 15 -0.92 13.32 28.64
C SER A 15 -1.20 11.93 28.06
N GLU A 16 -0.27 11.37 27.26
CA GLU A 16 -0.40 10.03 26.72
C GLU A 16 -0.35 8.97 27.81
N ALA A 17 0.59 9.07 28.74
CA ALA A 17 0.69 8.17 29.89
C ALA A 17 -0.62 8.14 30.70
N LYS A 18 -1.22 9.32 30.95
CA LYS A 18 -2.51 9.42 31.63
C LYS A 18 -3.64 8.75 30.85
N LYS A 19 -3.73 9.00 29.53
CA LYS A 19 -4.75 8.38 28.66
C LYS A 19 -4.61 6.86 28.60
N LEU A 20 -3.37 6.35 28.56
CA LEU A 20 -3.11 4.92 28.63
C LEU A 20 -3.61 4.34 29.95
N GLY A 21 -3.28 4.98 31.08
CA GLY A 21 -3.79 4.58 32.40
C GLY A 21 -5.32 4.56 32.45
N GLU A 22 -5.98 5.63 31.99
CA GLU A 22 -7.44 5.70 31.92
C GLU A 22 -8.06 4.59 31.05
N ARG A 23 -7.41 4.23 29.92
CA ARG A 23 -7.85 3.12 29.06
C ARG A 23 -7.68 1.76 29.73
N ILE A 24 -6.58 1.53 30.43
CA ILE A 24 -6.34 0.28 31.18
C ILE A 24 -7.34 0.16 32.33
N ASN A 25 -7.61 1.25 33.05
CA ASN A 25 -8.59 1.28 34.14
C ASN A 25 -10.01 0.93 33.66
N LYS A 26 -10.39 1.32 32.44
CA LYS A 26 -11.68 0.92 31.83
C LYS A 26 -11.78 -0.61 31.56
N LEU A 27 -10.67 -1.34 31.55
CA LEU A 27 -10.62 -2.80 31.42
C LEU A 27 -10.65 -3.51 32.79
N GLY A 28 -10.84 -2.78 33.89
CA GLY A 28 -10.93 -3.35 35.24
C GLY A 28 -9.58 -3.58 35.93
N VAL A 29 -8.49 -2.98 35.44
CA VAL A 29 -7.15 -3.06 36.06
C VAL A 29 -6.78 -1.71 36.63
N GLU A 30 -6.57 -1.61 37.94
CA GLU A 30 -6.28 -0.34 38.61
C GLU A 30 -4.80 0.06 38.48
N VAL A 31 -4.52 0.88 37.46
CA VAL A 31 -3.21 1.47 37.20
C VAL A 31 -3.13 2.88 37.79
N THR A 32 -2.08 3.14 38.57
CA THR A 32 -1.83 4.43 39.23
C THR A 32 -0.89 5.32 38.43
N ASP A 33 0.07 4.74 37.70
CA ASP A 33 1.12 5.46 36.99
C ASP A 33 1.70 4.59 35.88
N ILE A 34 1.96 5.19 34.72
CA ILE A 34 2.61 4.55 33.58
C ILE A 34 3.77 5.42 33.14
N ARG A 35 4.94 4.81 33.03
CA ARG A 35 6.16 5.46 32.55
C ARG A 35 6.82 4.57 31.51
N GLY A 36 7.52 5.15 30.55
CA GLY A 36 8.22 4.34 29.57
C GLY A 36 9.35 5.07 28.89
N VAL A 37 10.34 4.32 28.44
CA VAL A 37 11.52 4.82 27.75
C VAL A 37 11.75 4.05 26.47
N TYR A 38 12.31 4.73 25.47
CA TYR A 38 12.89 4.03 24.35
C TYR A 38 14.17 3.31 24.76
N LEU A 39 14.37 2.11 24.24
CA LEU A 39 15.64 1.38 24.31
C LEU A 39 16.12 1.15 22.88
N HIS A 40 17.39 1.48 22.63
CA HIS A 40 18.04 1.25 21.35
C HIS A 40 18.95 0.03 21.46
N TYR A 41 18.71 -0.96 20.61
CA TYR A 41 19.49 -2.18 20.55
C TYR A 41 20.39 -2.11 19.32
N THR A 42 21.70 -2.23 19.50
CA THR A 42 22.67 -2.15 18.40
C THR A 42 23.46 -3.43 18.31
N HIS A 43 23.47 -4.05 17.13
CA HIS A 43 24.35 -5.15 16.78
C HIS A 43 25.61 -4.61 16.11
N LEU A 44 26.76 -4.93 16.69
CA LEU A 44 28.08 -4.53 16.23
C LEU A 44 28.75 -5.68 15.47
N THR A 45 29.62 -5.33 14.53
CA THR A 45 30.38 -6.31 13.73
C THR A 45 31.55 -6.95 14.49
N SER A 46 31.92 -6.43 15.66
CA SER A 46 33.00 -6.92 16.50
C SER A 46 32.71 -6.70 17.98
N ALA A 47 33.14 -7.65 18.81
CA ALA A 47 33.08 -7.56 20.27
C ALA A 47 34.37 -6.98 20.90
N ASP A 48 35.32 -6.49 20.09
CA ASP A 48 36.55 -5.87 20.58
C ASP A 48 36.25 -4.63 21.43
N ARG A 49 36.93 -4.47 22.56
CA ARG A 49 36.58 -3.43 23.54
C ARG A 49 36.81 -2.02 23.01
N ALA A 50 37.92 -1.77 22.34
CA ALA A 50 38.21 -0.43 21.80
C ALA A 50 37.21 -0.07 20.70
N PHE A 51 36.84 -1.06 19.89
CA PHE A 51 35.81 -0.95 18.87
C PHE A 51 34.44 -0.59 19.45
N VAL A 52 34.01 -1.32 20.48
CA VAL A 52 32.73 -1.10 21.15
C VAL A 52 32.67 0.30 21.78
N THR A 53 33.74 0.75 22.45
CA THR A 53 33.78 2.08 23.08
C THR A 53 33.72 3.22 22.06
N ASP A 54 34.38 3.09 20.90
CA ASP A 54 34.29 4.07 19.81
C ASP A 54 32.87 4.14 19.23
N ALA A 55 32.26 2.98 18.97
CA ALA A 55 30.89 2.87 18.51
C ALA A 55 29.90 3.52 19.49
N GLU A 56 30.01 3.19 20.78
CA GLU A 56 29.15 3.69 21.86
C GLU A 56 29.23 5.22 21.98
N ALA A 57 30.44 5.78 21.97
CA ALA A 57 30.63 7.23 22.06
C ALA A 57 29.95 7.99 20.91
N LYS A 58 29.98 7.40 19.70
CA LYS A 58 29.35 8.00 18.53
C LYS A 58 27.84 7.77 18.49
N LEU A 59 27.38 6.59 18.88
CA LEU A 59 25.96 6.27 19.03
C LEU A 59 25.30 7.17 20.08
N GLY A 60 26.00 7.52 21.15
CA GLY A 60 25.54 8.49 22.16
C GLY A 60 25.26 9.89 21.62
N GLN A 61 25.86 10.26 20.48
CA GLN A 61 25.61 11.52 19.77
C GLN A 61 24.49 11.41 18.73
N LEU A 62 24.24 10.21 18.20
CA LEU A 62 23.29 9.98 17.11
C LEU A 62 21.91 9.56 17.60
N LEU A 63 21.85 8.75 18.66
CA LEU A 63 20.62 8.16 19.17
C LEU A 63 19.86 9.16 20.06
N PRO A 64 18.56 9.40 19.81
CA PRO A 64 17.76 10.34 20.61
C PRO A 64 17.77 9.98 22.10
N GLY A 65 18.10 10.95 22.94
CA GLY A 65 18.14 10.78 24.39
C GLY A 65 19.36 10.02 24.94
N ALA A 66 20.21 9.43 24.10
CA ALA A 66 21.28 8.54 24.56
C ALA A 66 22.29 9.19 25.52
N SER A 67 22.59 10.48 25.34
CA SER A 67 23.55 11.22 26.16
C SER A 67 22.94 11.86 27.42
N ASN A 68 21.62 12.01 27.48
CA ASN A 68 20.90 12.73 28.55
C ASN A 68 19.72 11.94 29.13
N SER A 69 19.70 10.61 28.94
CA SER A 69 18.57 9.79 29.35
C SER A 69 18.53 9.60 30.86
N ASP A 70 17.38 9.94 31.45
CA ASP A 70 17.03 9.60 32.83
C ASP A 70 16.38 8.20 32.95
N ALA A 71 16.66 7.27 32.03
CA ALA A 71 15.95 5.99 31.94
C ALA A 71 15.92 5.21 33.25
N SER A 72 17.03 5.17 34.00
CA SER A 72 17.08 4.52 35.31
C SER A 72 16.11 5.15 36.32
N ALA A 73 15.90 6.48 36.28
CA ALA A 73 14.93 7.16 37.12
C ALA A 73 13.49 6.96 36.63
N ILE A 74 13.27 6.94 35.32
CA ILE A 74 11.95 6.72 34.72
C ILE A 74 11.45 5.30 34.99
N LEU A 75 12.33 4.30 34.90
CA LEU A 75 12.03 2.89 35.17
C LEU A 75 12.19 2.50 36.65
N ALA A 76 12.57 3.43 37.54
CA ALA A 76 12.65 3.14 38.96
C ALA A 76 11.24 2.90 39.54
N PRO A 77 10.97 1.76 40.17
CA PRO A 77 9.70 1.49 40.84
C PRO A 77 9.53 2.45 42.03
N LYS A 78 8.29 2.83 42.35
CA LYS A 78 8.05 3.64 43.54
C LYS A 78 8.18 2.72 44.78
N PRO A 79 8.87 3.14 45.86
CA PRO A 79 8.96 2.33 47.07
C PRO A 79 7.56 1.98 47.59
N GLY A 80 7.26 0.69 47.74
CA GLY A 80 5.96 0.19 48.19
C GLY A 80 4.87 0.10 47.11
N SER A 81 5.15 0.43 45.84
CA SER A 81 4.23 0.17 44.73
C SER A 81 4.42 -1.22 44.14
N LEU A 82 3.33 -1.86 43.75
CA LEU A 82 3.35 -3.04 42.89
C LEU A 82 3.62 -2.59 41.46
N SER A 83 4.71 -3.05 40.85
CA SER A 83 5.16 -2.53 39.56
C SER A 83 5.78 -3.60 38.68
N GLN A 84 5.49 -3.55 37.38
CA GLN A 84 6.04 -4.46 36.38
C GLN A 84 6.56 -3.67 35.17
N ILE A 85 7.71 -4.10 34.63
CA ILE A 85 8.23 -3.59 33.36
C ILE A 85 7.79 -4.52 32.24
N TYR A 86 7.26 -3.93 31.17
CA TYR A 86 6.92 -4.61 29.93
C TYR A 86 7.79 -4.10 28.80
N TYR A 87 8.34 -5.03 28.03
CA TYR A 87 9.17 -4.78 26.86
C TYR A 87 8.34 -4.95 25.60
N VAL A 88 8.30 -3.89 24.79
CA VAL A 88 7.62 -3.87 23.50
C VAL A 88 8.67 -3.69 22.41
N THR A 89 8.78 -4.66 21.51
CA THR A 89 9.79 -4.66 20.43
C THR A 89 9.14 -4.98 19.08
N PRO A 90 9.67 -4.49 17.95
CA PRO A 90 9.16 -4.87 16.65
C PRO A 90 9.24 -6.38 16.40
N ARG A 91 8.24 -6.95 15.71
CA ARG A 91 8.27 -8.35 15.25
C ARG A 91 9.25 -8.57 14.11
N ASN A 92 9.33 -7.58 13.23
CA ASN A 92 10.17 -7.55 12.04
C ASN A 92 11.04 -6.29 12.05
N ILE A 93 12.03 -6.22 11.15
CA ILE A 93 12.91 -5.05 11.00
C ILE A 93 12.09 -3.78 10.77
N SER A 94 12.11 -2.83 11.71
CA SER A 94 11.26 -1.64 11.62
C SER A 94 11.75 -0.65 10.55
N PRO A 95 10.89 0.22 9.96
CA PRO A 95 11.36 1.32 9.12
C PRO A 95 12.31 2.28 9.85
N TRP A 96 12.16 2.40 11.17
CA TRP A 96 13.10 3.14 12.01
C TRP A 96 14.48 2.49 11.99
N SER A 97 14.56 1.16 12.13
CA SER A 97 15.81 0.39 12.08
C SER A 97 16.58 0.61 10.79
N SER A 98 15.91 0.55 9.62
CA SER A 98 16.55 0.81 8.33
C SER A 98 17.17 2.21 8.26
N LYS A 99 16.47 3.25 8.71
CA LYS A 99 16.95 4.64 8.68
C LYS A 99 18.06 4.88 9.71
N ALA A 100 17.87 4.43 10.94
CA ALA A 100 18.84 4.60 12.02
C ALA A 100 20.18 3.91 11.69
N THR A 101 20.10 2.67 11.17
CA THR A 101 21.27 1.94 10.68
C THR A 101 21.98 2.72 9.57
N MET A 102 21.23 3.22 8.58
CA MET A 102 21.81 4.01 7.49
C MET A 102 22.46 5.32 7.97
N ILE A 103 21.84 6.02 8.91
CA ILE A 103 22.41 7.23 9.53
C ILE A 103 23.76 6.88 10.20
N ALA A 104 23.80 5.82 11.01
CA ALA A 104 25.03 5.37 11.65
C ALA A 104 26.13 5.05 10.62
N GLN A 105 25.79 4.34 9.54
CA GLN A 105 26.73 4.01 8.47
C GLN A 105 27.28 5.27 7.77
N VAL A 106 26.43 6.24 7.44
CA VAL A 106 26.82 7.54 6.84
C VAL A 106 27.69 8.35 7.80
N CYS A 107 27.41 8.29 9.10
CA CYS A 107 28.20 8.93 10.14
C CYS A 107 29.50 8.16 10.45
N GLY A 108 29.95 7.23 9.59
CA GLY A 108 31.25 6.58 9.70
C GLY A 108 31.28 5.30 10.55
N LEU A 109 30.12 4.78 10.96
CA LEU A 109 30.01 3.48 11.64
C LEU A 109 29.74 2.33 10.66
N LYS A 110 29.97 2.51 9.36
CA LYS A 110 29.65 1.51 8.33
C LYS A 110 30.26 0.13 8.59
N ASN A 111 31.50 0.12 9.09
CA ASN A 111 32.19 -1.13 9.39
C ASN A 111 31.96 -1.60 10.83
N GLN A 112 31.22 -0.84 11.65
CA GLN A 112 31.02 -1.09 13.07
C GLN A 112 29.61 -1.52 13.44
N VAL A 113 28.61 -0.93 12.81
CA VAL A 113 27.20 -1.18 13.09
C VAL A 113 26.62 -2.05 11.99
N HIS A 114 26.16 -3.24 12.37
CA HIS A 114 25.42 -4.12 11.50
C HIS A 114 23.96 -3.67 11.38
N ARG A 115 23.28 -3.52 12.52
CA ARG A 115 21.88 -3.06 12.60
C ARG A 115 21.57 -2.37 13.92
N ILE A 116 20.69 -1.38 13.88
CA ILE A 116 20.12 -0.72 15.07
C ILE A 116 18.61 -0.99 15.07
N GLU A 117 18.03 -1.33 16.21
CA GLU A 117 16.58 -1.45 16.41
C GLU A 117 16.14 -0.64 17.64
N ARG A 118 14.86 -0.28 17.71
CA ARG A 118 14.28 0.47 18.84
C ARG A 118 13.07 -0.27 19.40
N GLY A 119 13.08 -0.47 20.72
CA GLY A 119 11.92 -0.93 21.49
C GLY A 119 11.51 0.08 22.56
N ARG A 120 10.50 -0.29 23.35
CA ARG A 120 10.03 0.44 24.53
C ARG A 120 10.15 -0.46 25.75
N ALA A 121 10.63 0.10 26.86
CA ALA A 121 10.46 -0.48 28.19
C ALA A 121 9.43 0.37 28.94
N ILE A 122 8.34 -0.25 29.39
CA ILE A 122 7.18 0.42 29.97
C ILE A 122 6.97 -0.09 31.38
N LEU A 123 7.17 0.78 32.37
CA LEU A 123 6.87 0.52 33.76
C LEU A 123 5.39 0.86 34.03
N VAL A 124 4.63 -0.11 34.53
CA VAL A 124 3.25 0.07 34.98
C VAL A 124 3.21 -0.14 36.49
N ASN A 125 2.65 0.83 37.21
CA ASN A 125 2.42 0.75 38.65
C ASN A 125 0.93 0.48 38.93
N PHE A 126 0.66 -0.53 39.74
CA PHE A 126 -0.68 -0.99 40.10
C PHE A 126 -1.07 -0.54 41.50
N ALA A 127 -2.36 -0.38 41.73
CA ALA A 127 -2.92 -0.12 43.06
C ALA A 127 -2.98 -1.39 43.92
N GLU A 128 -3.30 -2.53 43.29
CA GLU A 128 -3.45 -3.84 43.93
C GLU A 128 -2.70 -4.92 43.14
N ASP A 129 -2.50 -6.09 43.74
CA ASP A 129 -1.76 -7.20 43.12
C ASP A 129 -2.63 -7.81 42.02
N SER A 130 -2.12 -7.82 40.78
CA SER A 130 -2.83 -8.46 39.68
C SER A 130 -2.36 -9.91 39.57
N ASP A 131 -3.08 -10.82 40.24
CA ASP A 131 -2.84 -12.28 40.26
C ASP A 131 -3.10 -12.98 38.90
N SER A 132 -3.21 -12.21 37.81
CA SER A 132 -3.58 -12.72 36.50
C SER A 132 -2.34 -13.03 35.65
N ASN A 133 -2.15 -14.30 35.31
CA ASN A 133 -1.19 -14.72 34.28
C ASN A 133 -1.51 -14.13 32.88
N ASP A 134 -2.72 -13.62 32.65
CA ASP A 134 -3.09 -12.95 31.39
C ASP A 134 -3.10 -11.43 31.54
N VAL A 135 -2.29 -10.74 30.74
CA VAL A 135 -2.18 -9.28 30.73
C VAL A 135 -3.34 -8.72 29.89
N LEU A 136 -4.51 -8.58 30.51
CA LEU A 136 -5.77 -8.16 29.88
C LEU A 136 -5.67 -6.84 29.07
N PHE A 137 -4.71 -5.99 29.41
CA PHE A 137 -4.51 -4.68 28.81
C PHE A 137 -3.35 -4.61 27.80
N LYS A 138 -2.72 -5.74 27.45
CA LYS A 138 -1.54 -5.74 26.56
C LYS A 138 -1.77 -4.97 25.26
N ASP A 139 -2.95 -5.10 24.65
CA ASP A 139 -3.32 -4.44 23.38
C ASP A 139 -3.50 -2.91 23.53
N VAL A 140 -3.46 -2.37 24.76
CA VAL A 140 -3.40 -0.93 25.02
C VAL A 140 -1.96 -0.40 24.87
N LEU A 141 -0.95 -1.24 25.14
CA LEU A 141 0.47 -0.86 25.20
C LEU A 141 1.29 -1.28 23.96
N HIS A 142 0.78 -2.24 23.18
CA HIS A 142 1.42 -2.69 21.94
C HIS A 142 0.40 -2.97 20.84
N ASP A 143 0.87 -2.88 19.60
CA ASP A 143 0.14 -3.38 18.44
C ASP A 143 0.49 -4.86 18.21
N ARG A 144 -0.48 -5.75 18.47
CA ARG A 144 -0.33 -7.20 18.29
C ARG A 144 0.05 -7.62 16.86
N MET A 145 -0.17 -6.78 15.85
CA MET A 145 0.12 -7.11 14.46
C MET A 145 1.58 -6.82 14.10
N THR A 146 2.23 -5.86 14.76
CA THR A 146 3.56 -5.36 14.40
C THR A 146 4.60 -5.49 15.52
N GLU A 147 4.17 -5.68 16.76
CA GLU A 147 5.02 -5.67 17.95
C GLU A 147 4.89 -6.98 18.77
N ASN A 148 5.98 -7.33 19.44
CA ASN A 148 6.06 -8.35 20.48
C ASN A 148 5.91 -7.68 21.85
N PHE A 149 5.29 -8.39 22.80
CA PHE A 149 5.08 -7.94 24.17
C PHE A 149 5.62 -8.98 25.15
N SER A 150 6.48 -8.57 26.08
CA SER A 150 7.14 -9.46 27.04
C SER A 150 7.31 -8.81 28.41
N THR A 151 7.32 -9.59 29.47
CA THR A 151 7.74 -9.15 30.82
C THR A 151 9.24 -9.27 31.06
N MET A 152 9.93 -9.97 30.16
CA MET A 152 11.39 -10.17 30.17
C MET A 152 12.07 -9.29 29.13
N GLU A 153 13.30 -8.86 29.41
CA GLU A 153 14.15 -8.19 28.44
C GLU A 153 14.27 -9.02 27.16
N PRO A 154 14.31 -8.38 25.98
CA PRO A 154 14.40 -9.11 24.73
C PRO A 154 15.77 -9.81 24.60
N ASP A 155 15.75 -11.04 24.10
CA ASP A 155 16.96 -11.74 23.70
C ASP A 155 17.54 -11.09 22.44
N LEU A 156 18.68 -10.41 22.58
CA LEU A 156 19.33 -9.72 21.47
C LEU A 156 19.89 -10.70 20.44
N GLN A 157 20.30 -11.90 20.85
CA GLN A 157 20.75 -12.91 19.88
C GLN A 157 19.58 -13.33 18.99
N HIS A 158 18.39 -13.49 19.57
CA HIS A 158 17.19 -13.78 18.80
C HIS A 158 16.76 -12.58 17.93
N MET A 159 16.78 -11.37 18.49
CA MET A 159 16.42 -10.13 17.77
C MET A 159 17.28 -9.90 16.53
N PHE A 160 18.58 -10.24 16.60
CA PHE A 160 19.56 -10.06 15.52
C PHE A 160 19.96 -11.37 14.83
N ALA A 161 19.25 -12.46 15.08
CA ALA A 161 19.55 -13.76 14.48
C ALA A 161 19.46 -13.70 12.95
N GLU A 162 20.49 -14.18 12.28
CA GLU A 162 20.47 -14.47 10.85
C GLU A 162 20.30 -15.99 10.67
N GLY A 163 19.18 -16.39 10.06
CA GLY A 163 18.93 -17.79 9.77
C GLY A 163 19.63 -18.25 8.49
N LYS A 164 19.82 -19.58 8.37
CA LYS A 164 20.17 -20.19 7.08
C LYS A 164 18.96 -20.12 6.14
N PRO A 165 19.17 -19.94 4.82
CA PRO A 165 18.07 -19.97 3.86
C PRO A 165 17.22 -21.23 4.00
N PHE A 166 15.90 -21.06 4.11
CA PHE A 166 14.97 -22.18 4.01
C PHE A 166 15.06 -22.80 2.61
N PRO A 167 15.03 -24.14 2.49
CA PRO A 167 15.13 -24.80 1.19
C PRO A 167 13.88 -24.54 0.35
N LEU A 168 14.02 -24.75 -0.96
CA LEU A 168 12.89 -24.87 -1.87
C LEU A 168 12.03 -26.09 -1.50
N GLU A 169 10.72 -25.98 -1.66
CA GLU A 169 9.79 -27.10 -1.49
C GLU A 169 9.37 -27.69 -2.85
N VAL A 170 9.49 -29.01 -2.96
CA VAL A 170 8.99 -29.77 -4.11
C VAL A 170 7.59 -30.27 -3.81
N VAL A 171 6.63 -29.89 -4.65
CA VAL A 171 5.24 -30.29 -4.50
C VAL A 171 4.99 -31.52 -5.37
N ASP A 172 5.18 -32.70 -4.79
CA ASP A 172 4.97 -33.98 -5.49
C ASP A 172 3.49 -34.27 -5.69
N ILE A 173 2.92 -33.79 -6.81
CA ILE A 173 1.53 -34.08 -7.18
C ILE A 173 1.32 -35.53 -7.66
N TRP A 174 2.32 -36.41 -7.68
CA TRP A 174 2.16 -37.82 -8.07
C TRP A 174 2.31 -38.79 -6.90
N ALA A 175 2.34 -38.28 -5.66
CA ALA A 175 2.43 -39.10 -4.45
C ALA A 175 1.37 -40.24 -4.47
N GLU A 176 1.82 -41.48 -4.22
CA GLU A 176 1.15 -42.74 -4.58
C GLU A 176 -0.25 -43.01 -3.96
N ALA A 177 -0.82 -42.05 -3.23
CA ALA A 177 -2.08 -42.20 -2.49
C ALA A 177 -3.25 -41.34 -3.01
N SER A 178 -3.07 -40.52 -4.04
CA SER A 178 -4.13 -39.63 -4.56
C SER A 178 -3.91 -39.23 -6.03
N SER A 179 -4.97 -38.76 -6.71
CA SER A 179 -4.80 -38.18 -8.05
C SER A 179 -4.03 -36.85 -7.97
N PRO A 180 -3.30 -36.44 -9.02
CA PRO A 180 -2.55 -35.17 -8.98
C PRO A 180 -3.40 -33.94 -8.71
N LEU A 181 -4.65 -33.95 -9.17
CA LEU A 181 -5.61 -32.89 -8.90
C LEU A 181 -5.97 -32.81 -7.41
N GLU A 182 -6.16 -33.95 -6.73
CA GLU A 182 -6.49 -33.95 -5.30
C GLU A 182 -5.29 -33.53 -4.43
N VAL A 183 -4.06 -33.93 -4.79
CA VAL A 183 -2.85 -33.44 -4.09
C VAL A 183 -2.73 -31.92 -4.24
N LEU A 184 -2.87 -31.40 -5.46
CA LEU A 184 -2.79 -29.96 -5.70
C LEU A 184 -3.93 -29.19 -5.00
N LYS A 185 -5.12 -29.78 -4.90
CA LYS A 185 -6.26 -29.19 -4.19
C LYS A 185 -6.03 -29.09 -2.69
N LEU A 186 -5.40 -30.10 -2.08
CA LEU A 186 -4.99 -30.06 -0.68
C LEU A 186 -3.91 -28.98 -0.47
N TYR A 187 -2.90 -28.93 -1.34
CA TYR A 187 -1.84 -27.93 -1.28
C TYR A 187 -2.38 -26.49 -1.47
N ASN A 188 -3.29 -26.29 -2.43
CA ASN A 188 -3.97 -25.01 -2.69
C ASN A 188 -4.70 -24.51 -1.45
N LYS A 189 -5.39 -25.40 -0.72
CA LYS A 189 -6.09 -25.08 0.52
C LYS A 189 -5.11 -24.76 1.65
N ASP A 190 -4.09 -25.58 1.83
CA ASP A 190 -3.10 -25.43 2.91
C ASP A 190 -2.27 -24.15 2.77
N ARG A 191 -1.80 -23.86 1.55
CA ARG A 191 -0.99 -22.67 1.24
C ARG A 191 -1.81 -21.43 0.87
N GLY A 192 -3.14 -21.53 0.83
CA GLY A 192 -4.02 -20.40 0.52
C GLY A 192 -3.79 -19.79 -0.87
N LEU A 193 -3.52 -20.61 -1.89
CA LEU A 193 -3.22 -20.10 -3.25
C LEU A 193 -4.45 -19.56 -3.98
N ALA A 194 -5.65 -19.87 -3.49
CA ALA A 194 -6.93 -19.44 -4.07
C ALA A 194 -7.10 -19.81 -5.56
N LEU A 195 -6.51 -20.92 -5.99
CA LEU A 195 -6.66 -21.46 -7.33
C LEU A 195 -8.04 -22.09 -7.51
N ASP A 196 -8.69 -21.82 -8.63
CA ASP A 196 -9.93 -22.49 -9.01
C ASP A 196 -9.67 -23.88 -9.63
N GLN A 197 -10.72 -24.69 -9.78
CA GLN A 197 -10.57 -26.05 -10.28
C GLN A 197 -9.90 -26.11 -11.66
N PRO A 198 -10.34 -25.35 -12.69
CA PRO A 198 -9.66 -25.47 -13.98
C PRO A 198 -8.26 -24.85 -14.00
N GLU A 199 -7.88 -23.98 -13.05
CA GLU A 199 -6.47 -23.56 -12.86
C GLU A 199 -5.63 -24.72 -12.35
N MET A 200 -6.15 -25.49 -11.40
CA MET A 200 -5.47 -26.69 -10.91
C MET A 200 -5.35 -27.76 -12.00
N GLU A 201 -6.39 -28.00 -12.81
CA GLU A 201 -6.35 -28.92 -13.95
C GLU A 201 -5.31 -28.49 -14.99
N TYR A 202 -5.24 -27.20 -15.30
CA TYR A 202 -4.22 -26.63 -16.18
C TYR A 202 -2.80 -26.87 -15.66
N LEU A 203 -2.57 -26.64 -14.36
CA LEU A 203 -1.27 -26.86 -13.75
C LEU A 203 -0.87 -28.35 -13.79
N VAL A 204 -1.79 -29.26 -13.49
CA VAL A 204 -1.54 -30.71 -13.61
C VAL A 204 -1.12 -31.06 -15.04
N GLU A 205 -1.83 -30.58 -16.06
CA GLU A 205 -1.48 -30.82 -17.46
C GLU A 205 -0.11 -30.20 -17.84
N ALA A 206 0.15 -28.98 -17.39
CA ALA A 206 1.40 -28.27 -17.65
C ALA A 206 2.60 -29.01 -17.06
N TYR A 207 2.54 -29.42 -15.79
CA TYR A 207 3.64 -30.13 -15.13
C TYR A 207 3.77 -31.58 -15.59
N THR A 208 2.69 -32.21 -16.05
CA THR A 208 2.77 -33.51 -16.74
C THR A 208 3.60 -33.40 -18.02
N ARG A 209 3.41 -32.32 -18.82
CA ARG A 209 4.23 -32.06 -20.02
C ARG A 209 5.68 -31.68 -19.71
N LEU A 210 5.93 -31.07 -18.55
CA LEU A 210 7.28 -30.72 -18.11
C LEU A 210 8.04 -31.92 -17.52
N GLU A 211 7.37 -33.06 -17.31
CA GLU A 211 7.93 -34.31 -16.78
C GLU A 211 8.66 -34.13 -15.44
N ARG A 212 8.19 -33.20 -14.61
CA ARG A 212 8.72 -32.96 -13.26
C ARG A 212 7.67 -32.38 -12.33
N PRO A 213 7.85 -32.52 -11.00
CA PRO A 213 6.99 -31.84 -10.06
C PRO A 213 7.12 -30.32 -10.11
N PRO A 214 6.01 -29.60 -9.84
CA PRO A 214 6.07 -28.19 -9.56
C PRO A 214 6.85 -27.89 -8.28
N TYR A 215 7.52 -26.75 -8.28
CA TYR A 215 8.07 -26.17 -7.06
C TYR A 215 7.08 -25.18 -6.43
N ASP A 216 7.16 -25.01 -5.12
CA ASP A 216 6.34 -24.08 -4.35
C ASP A 216 6.35 -22.66 -4.94
N ILE A 217 7.54 -22.13 -5.25
CA ILE A 217 7.77 -20.83 -5.85
C ILE A 217 7.02 -20.67 -7.19
N GLU A 218 6.94 -21.73 -8.00
CA GLU A 218 6.28 -21.70 -9.30
C GLU A 218 4.75 -21.69 -9.17
N LEU A 219 4.21 -22.51 -8.27
CA LEU A 219 2.77 -22.54 -7.97
C LEU A 219 2.31 -21.22 -7.35
N PHE A 220 3.10 -20.68 -6.41
CA PHE A 220 2.79 -19.43 -5.74
C PHE A 220 2.84 -18.25 -6.72
N MET A 221 3.89 -18.17 -7.55
CA MET A 221 3.99 -17.19 -8.62
C MET A 221 2.78 -17.28 -9.58
N PHE A 222 2.41 -18.49 -10.01
CA PHE A 222 1.24 -18.69 -10.86
C PHE A 222 -0.04 -18.18 -10.21
N ALA A 223 -0.26 -18.49 -8.93
CA ALA A 223 -1.41 -18.04 -8.17
C ALA A 223 -1.49 -16.51 -8.05
N GLN A 224 -0.38 -15.82 -7.80
CA GLN A 224 -0.37 -14.37 -7.73
C GLN A 224 -0.63 -13.73 -9.10
N VAL A 225 0.07 -14.18 -10.15
CA VAL A 225 -0.05 -13.65 -11.52
C VAL A 225 -1.45 -13.90 -12.11
N ASN A 226 -2.12 -14.97 -11.69
CA ASN A 226 -3.46 -15.33 -12.15
C ASN A 226 -4.56 -15.07 -11.12
N SER A 227 -4.28 -14.29 -10.07
CA SER A 227 -5.30 -13.85 -9.10
C SER A 227 -6.34 -12.92 -9.74
N GLU A 228 -7.50 -12.74 -9.09
CA GLU A 228 -8.50 -11.76 -9.52
C GLU A 228 -7.91 -10.34 -9.54
N HIS A 229 -7.10 -10.00 -8.53
CA HIS A 229 -6.43 -8.72 -8.41
C HIS A 229 -5.54 -8.40 -9.63
N CYS A 230 -4.76 -9.36 -10.11
CA CYS A 230 -3.81 -9.14 -11.21
C CYS A 230 -4.47 -9.28 -12.61
N ARG A 231 -5.42 -10.20 -12.78
CA ARG A 231 -6.04 -10.48 -14.10
C ARG A 231 -7.36 -9.77 -14.34
N HIS A 232 -7.97 -9.20 -13.31
CA HIS A 232 -9.29 -8.57 -13.41
C HIS A 232 -10.30 -9.52 -14.10
N LYS A 233 -10.38 -10.79 -13.65
CA LYS A 233 -11.20 -11.82 -14.31
C LYS A 233 -12.67 -11.42 -14.37
N GLN A 234 -13.21 -10.77 -13.33
CA GLN A 234 -14.57 -10.25 -13.35
C GLN A 234 -14.79 -9.19 -14.43
N PHE A 235 -13.81 -8.30 -14.60
CA PHE A 235 -13.91 -7.22 -15.56
C PHE A 235 -13.85 -7.70 -17.01
N ASN A 236 -13.12 -8.80 -17.24
CA ASN A 236 -12.99 -9.46 -18.54
C ASN A 236 -14.00 -10.60 -18.76
N ALA A 237 -14.88 -10.88 -17.80
CA ALA A 237 -15.83 -11.99 -17.87
C ALA A 237 -16.90 -11.76 -18.96
N ASN A 238 -17.42 -12.88 -19.49
CA ASN A 238 -18.69 -12.89 -20.22
C ASN A 238 -19.84 -12.87 -19.22
N TRP A 239 -20.87 -12.08 -19.49
CA TRP A 239 -22.00 -11.92 -18.58
C TRP A 239 -23.30 -12.42 -19.20
N THR A 240 -24.05 -13.23 -18.46
CA THR A 240 -25.45 -13.56 -18.74
C THR A 240 -26.29 -13.03 -17.58
N ILE A 241 -27.12 -12.02 -17.84
CA ILE A 241 -27.95 -11.36 -16.84
C ILE A 241 -29.41 -11.64 -17.16
N ASP A 242 -30.14 -12.23 -16.20
CA ASP A 242 -31.56 -12.58 -16.36
C ASP A 242 -31.84 -13.46 -17.59
N GLY A 243 -30.89 -14.36 -17.91
CA GLY A 243 -30.96 -15.26 -19.06
C GLY A 243 -30.57 -14.63 -20.40
N MET A 244 -30.19 -13.35 -20.43
CA MET A 244 -29.71 -12.66 -21.63
C MET A 244 -28.18 -12.56 -21.62
N GLY A 245 -27.53 -13.08 -22.66
CA GLY A 245 -26.09 -12.89 -22.88
C GLY A 245 -25.77 -11.45 -23.25
N MET A 246 -24.78 -10.87 -22.58
CA MET A 246 -24.32 -9.50 -22.82
C MET A 246 -23.19 -9.48 -23.85
N GLU A 247 -23.22 -8.52 -24.77
CA GLU A 247 -22.24 -8.45 -25.87
C GLU A 247 -20.85 -7.99 -25.45
N LYS A 248 -20.72 -7.31 -24.30
CA LYS A 248 -19.47 -6.70 -23.83
C LYS A 248 -19.19 -7.11 -22.40
N SER A 249 -17.92 -7.36 -22.12
CA SER A 249 -17.38 -7.39 -20.76
C SER A 249 -17.43 -6.01 -20.10
N LEU A 250 -17.27 -5.95 -18.77
CA LEU A 250 -17.21 -4.67 -18.06
C LEU A 250 -16.05 -3.81 -18.57
N PHE A 251 -14.89 -4.42 -18.82
CA PHE A 251 -13.71 -3.70 -19.29
C PHE A 251 -13.90 -3.15 -20.71
N GLU A 252 -14.57 -3.88 -21.60
CA GLU A 252 -14.93 -3.36 -22.93
C GLU A 252 -15.91 -2.20 -22.85
N MET A 253 -16.84 -2.19 -21.89
CA MET A 253 -17.70 -1.03 -21.64
C MET A 253 -16.90 0.19 -21.15
N ILE A 254 -15.86 -0.01 -20.34
CA ILE A 254 -14.94 1.07 -19.96
C ILE A 254 -14.14 1.55 -21.17
N ARG A 255 -13.51 0.65 -21.93
CA ARG A 255 -12.76 0.98 -23.17
C ARG A 255 -13.63 1.65 -24.23
N ASN A 256 -14.94 1.38 -24.23
CA ASN A 256 -15.89 2.06 -25.11
C ASN A 256 -15.89 3.59 -24.87
N THR A 257 -15.66 4.07 -23.63
CA THR A 257 -15.55 5.51 -23.34
C THR A 257 -14.40 6.16 -24.11
N HIS A 258 -13.21 5.53 -24.07
CA HIS A 258 -12.05 5.96 -24.86
C HIS A 258 -12.28 5.83 -26.36
N SER A 259 -12.91 4.75 -26.83
CA SER A 259 -13.24 4.58 -28.26
C SER A 259 -14.14 5.70 -28.81
N LYS A 260 -15.01 6.26 -27.96
CA LYS A 260 -15.90 7.37 -28.31
C LYS A 260 -15.25 8.74 -28.09
N ASN A 261 -14.26 8.83 -27.21
CA ASN A 261 -13.60 10.08 -26.84
C ASN A 261 -12.14 9.85 -26.43
N SER A 262 -11.27 9.71 -27.42
CA SER A 262 -9.81 9.54 -27.26
C SER A 262 -9.03 10.85 -27.39
N GLU A 263 -9.72 11.96 -27.70
CA GLU A 263 -9.09 13.26 -27.86
C GLU A 263 -8.35 13.64 -26.57
N PHE A 264 -7.09 14.05 -26.68
CA PHE A 264 -6.17 14.33 -25.56
C PHE A 264 -5.63 13.12 -24.78
N THR A 265 -6.02 11.89 -25.09
CA THR A 265 -5.39 10.70 -24.50
C THR A 265 -4.11 10.35 -25.27
N VAL A 266 -2.98 10.27 -24.57
CA VAL A 266 -1.68 9.84 -25.14
C VAL A 266 -1.47 8.34 -24.90
N SER A 267 -1.80 7.86 -23.71
CA SER A 267 -1.70 6.44 -23.32
C SER A 267 -2.87 6.07 -22.42
N ALA A 268 -3.50 4.92 -22.69
CA ALA A 268 -4.55 4.36 -21.85
C ALA A 268 -4.57 2.83 -21.99
N TYR A 269 -4.74 2.13 -20.86
CA TYR A 269 -4.85 0.67 -20.78
C TYR A 269 -3.61 -0.11 -21.27
N SER A 270 -2.46 0.55 -21.36
CA SER A 270 -1.18 -0.03 -21.79
C SER A 270 -0.04 0.23 -20.81
N ASP A 271 -0.34 0.86 -19.67
CA ASP A 271 0.62 1.18 -18.60
C ASP A 271 -0.15 1.34 -17.27
N ASN A 272 0.59 1.48 -16.17
CA ASN A 272 0.04 1.59 -14.80
C ASN A 272 -0.59 2.95 -14.51
N ALA A 273 -0.46 3.90 -15.43
CA ALA A 273 -1.17 5.17 -15.42
C ALA A 273 -1.62 5.58 -16.82
N ALA A 274 -2.77 6.26 -16.91
CA ALA A 274 -3.17 6.94 -18.13
C ALA A 274 -2.34 8.23 -18.30
N VAL A 275 -1.99 8.56 -19.54
CA VAL A 275 -1.27 9.78 -19.89
C VAL A 275 -2.17 10.67 -20.74
N LEU A 276 -2.34 11.91 -20.28
CA LEU A 276 -3.13 12.94 -20.98
C LEU A 276 -2.20 14.00 -21.57
N ALA A 277 -2.63 14.61 -22.67
CA ALA A 277 -1.91 15.71 -23.30
C ALA A 277 -1.93 16.95 -22.40
N GLY A 278 -0.77 17.32 -21.88
CA GLY A 278 -0.55 18.56 -21.13
C GLY A 278 -0.06 19.73 -22.00
N GLU A 279 0.09 20.89 -21.35
CA GLU A 279 0.61 22.10 -21.99
C GLU A 279 2.15 22.15 -21.98
N ILE A 280 2.73 23.01 -22.81
CA ILE A 280 4.19 23.26 -22.78
C ILE A 280 4.54 23.97 -21.49
N ALA A 281 5.58 23.49 -20.80
CA ALA A 281 5.95 23.96 -19.49
C ALA A 281 7.40 24.45 -19.45
N THR A 282 7.83 24.84 -18.26
CA THR A 282 9.26 24.89 -17.91
C THR A 282 9.58 23.78 -16.92
N PHE A 283 10.70 23.12 -17.14
CA PHE A 283 11.27 22.14 -16.23
C PHE A 283 12.42 22.80 -15.47
N TRP A 284 12.34 22.75 -14.14
CA TRP A 284 13.34 23.30 -13.24
C TRP A 284 14.05 22.14 -12.57
N ALA A 285 15.27 21.87 -12.99
CA ALA A 285 16.07 20.76 -12.50
C ALA A 285 17.56 21.13 -12.53
N PRO A 286 18.41 20.48 -11.71
CA PRO A 286 19.84 20.62 -11.84
C PRO A 286 20.31 20.03 -13.17
N ASP A 287 21.21 20.74 -13.84
CA ASP A 287 22.12 20.12 -14.77
C ASP A 287 23.06 19.20 -13.99
N TYR A 288 22.96 17.89 -14.23
CA TYR A 288 23.72 16.91 -13.46
C TYR A 288 25.23 16.92 -13.75
N SER A 289 25.69 17.61 -14.81
CA SER A 289 27.11 17.78 -15.12
C SER A 289 27.71 19.01 -14.41
N THR A 290 26.94 20.08 -14.22
CA THR A 290 27.43 21.34 -13.62
C THR A 290 26.93 21.59 -12.20
N GLY A 291 25.90 20.87 -11.75
CA GLY A 291 25.19 21.11 -10.50
C GLY A 291 24.37 22.40 -10.48
N ARG A 292 24.31 23.15 -11.58
CA ARG A 292 23.53 24.40 -11.69
C ARG A 292 22.08 24.08 -12.00
N TRP A 293 21.17 24.75 -11.32
CA TRP A 293 19.76 24.65 -11.67
C TRP A 293 19.47 25.41 -12.96
N MET A 294 18.77 24.74 -13.89
CA MET A 294 18.42 25.29 -15.18
C MET A 294 16.91 25.21 -15.41
N MET A 295 16.38 26.25 -16.04
CA MET A 295 14.99 26.31 -16.46
C MET A 295 14.93 26.04 -17.95
N THR A 296 14.58 24.82 -18.31
CA THR A 296 14.48 24.40 -19.71
C THR A 296 13.04 24.50 -20.17
N LYS A 297 12.80 25.11 -21.34
CA LYS A 297 11.46 25.16 -21.95
C LYS A 297 11.22 23.83 -22.65
N GLU A 298 10.32 23.02 -22.11
CA GLU A 298 10.01 21.68 -22.61
C GLU A 298 8.67 21.16 -22.06
N ARG A 299 8.19 20.01 -22.55
CA ARG A 299 7.11 19.26 -21.89
C ARG A 299 7.75 18.44 -20.76
N ARG A 300 7.29 18.65 -19.52
CA ARG A 300 7.96 18.33 -18.23
C ARG A 300 8.49 16.90 -18.04
N GLY A 301 9.42 16.76 -17.08
CA GLY A 301 9.90 15.50 -16.48
C GLY A 301 8.82 14.55 -15.94
N SER A 302 9.21 13.28 -15.79
CA SER A 302 8.37 12.16 -15.34
C SER A 302 8.35 12.05 -13.82
N THR A 303 7.45 12.77 -13.15
CA THR A 303 7.45 12.95 -11.68
C THR A 303 6.03 12.96 -11.10
N PRO A 304 5.76 12.26 -9.98
CA PRO A 304 4.58 12.50 -9.17
C PRO A 304 4.49 13.97 -8.73
N LYS A 305 3.29 14.55 -8.73
CA LYS A 305 3.08 15.98 -8.50
C LYS A 305 2.15 16.30 -7.34
N ALA A 306 0.99 15.66 -7.28
CA ALA A 306 0.03 15.85 -6.22
C ALA A 306 -0.81 14.60 -6.01
N GLY A 307 -1.24 14.39 -4.77
CA GLY A 307 -2.03 13.25 -4.34
C GLY A 307 -3.47 13.60 -3.99
N LEU A 308 -4.27 12.53 -3.88
CA LEU A 308 -5.57 12.51 -3.23
C LEU A 308 -5.69 11.26 -2.35
N CYS A 309 -6.57 11.31 -1.35
CA CYS A 309 -6.83 10.20 -0.43
C CYS A 309 -8.31 10.09 -0.08
N GLY A 310 -8.85 8.88 0.02
CA GLY A 310 -10.26 8.64 0.35
C GLY A 310 -10.45 7.50 1.37
N PHE A 311 -11.44 7.65 2.26
CA PHE A 311 -11.77 6.65 3.28
C PHE A 311 -13.28 6.38 3.34
N TRP A 312 -13.67 5.10 3.32
CA TRP A 312 -15.02 4.65 3.61
C TRP A 312 -14.97 3.59 4.71
N VAL A 313 -15.69 3.83 5.80
CA VAL A 313 -15.75 2.95 6.97
C VAL A 313 -17.20 2.80 7.46
N SER A 314 -17.47 1.82 8.32
CA SER A 314 -18.75 1.74 9.04
C SER A 314 -18.88 2.88 10.06
N ASP A 315 -19.91 2.84 10.92
CA ASP A 315 -20.05 3.81 12.01
C ASP A 315 -18.82 3.84 12.92
N LEU A 316 -18.52 5.03 13.46
CA LEU A 316 -17.30 5.25 14.23
C LEU A 316 -17.47 4.81 15.68
N LEU A 317 -18.66 4.95 16.25
CA LEU A 317 -18.95 4.60 17.64
C LEU A 317 -17.95 5.26 18.60
N ILE A 318 -17.73 6.58 18.42
CA ILE A 318 -16.79 7.34 19.25
C ILE A 318 -17.24 7.23 20.72
N PRO A 319 -16.36 6.75 21.63
CA PRO A 319 -16.70 6.58 23.04
C PRO A 319 -17.24 7.87 23.64
N ASP A 320 -18.30 7.75 24.45
CA ASP A 320 -18.98 8.86 25.12
C ASP A 320 -19.58 9.92 24.16
N TYR A 321 -19.63 9.64 22.85
CA TYR A 321 -20.10 10.58 21.82
C TYR A 321 -20.95 9.91 20.71
N GLN A 322 -21.58 8.77 21.00
CA GLN A 322 -22.42 8.03 20.05
C GLN A 322 -23.56 8.90 19.48
N ARG A 323 -23.84 8.73 18.18
CA ARG A 323 -24.89 9.46 17.47
C ARG A 323 -26.15 8.60 17.29
N PRO A 324 -27.36 9.20 17.17
CA PRO A 324 -28.62 8.45 17.13
C PRO A 324 -28.82 7.53 15.90
N TRP A 325 -27.99 7.64 14.86
CA TRP A 325 -28.05 6.77 13.69
C TRP A 325 -27.05 5.61 13.76
N GLU A 326 -26.10 5.66 14.69
CA GLU A 326 -25.02 4.67 14.74
C GLU A 326 -25.53 3.35 15.30
N GLN A 327 -25.11 2.25 14.68
CA GLN A 327 -25.44 0.89 15.10
C GLN A 327 -24.18 0.14 15.51
N ASP A 328 -24.24 -0.55 16.66
CA ASP A 328 -23.20 -1.49 17.06
C ASP A 328 -23.63 -2.90 16.68
N VAL A 329 -23.09 -3.39 15.57
CA VAL A 329 -23.33 -4.73 15.02
C VAL A 329 -22.16 -5.68 15.29
N GLY A 330 -21.18 -5.26 16.09
CA GLY A 330 -19.91 -5.95 16.26
C GLY A 330 -19.01 -5.94 15.02
N LYS A 331 -17.86 -6.62 15.11
CA LYS A 331 -16.89 -6.77 14.03
C LYS A 331 -16.13 -8.10 14.15
N PRO A 332 -15.55 -8.65 13.06
CA PRO A 332 -14.64 -9.77 13.17
C PRO A 332 -13.47 -9.48 14.12
N ALA A 333 -13.06 -10.46 14.93
CA ALA A 333 -12.04 -10.28 15.97
C ALA A 333 -10.66 -9.89 15.41
N HIS A 334 -10.36 -10.28 14.18
CA HIS A 334 -9.11 -9.95 13.49
C HIS A 334 -9.12 -8.55 12.84
N TYR A 335 -10.27 -7.86 12.78
CA TYR A 335 -10.40 -6.53 12.17
C TYR A 335 -10.22 -5.41 13.20
N ALA A 336 -9.62 -4.29 12.77
CA ALA A 336 -9.68 -3.03 13.48
C ALA A 336 -11.10 -2.44 13.44
N SER A 337 -11.49 -1.61 14.41
CA SER A 337 -12.76 -0.87 14.33
C SER A 337 -12.69 0.25 13.29
N SER A 338 -13.84 0.75 12.83
CA SER A 338 -13.90 1.95 11.97
C SER A 338 -13.17 3.15 12.59
N LEU A 339 -13.28 3.31 13.91
CA LEU A 339 -12.60 4.37 14.64
C LEU A 339 -11.08 4.19 14.61
N ASP A 340 -10.59 2.98 14.92
CA ASP A 340 -9.16 2.67 14.89
C ASP A 340 -8.59 2.92 13.48
N ILE A 341 -9.32 2.49 12.44
CA ILE A 341 -8.94 2.76 11.04
C ILE A 341 -8.82 4.27 10.79
N MET A 342 -9.78 5.07 11.25
CA MET A 342 -9.76 6.53 11.04
C MET A 342 -8.77 7.28 11.93
N LEU A 343 -8.28 6.66 13.01
CA LEU A 343 -7.20 7.20 13.84
C LEU A 343 -5.83 6.93 13.22
N GLU A 344 -5.62 5.73 12.65
CA GLU A 344 -4.29 5.30 12.18
C GLU A 344 -4.07 5.45 10.67
N ALA A 345 -5.03 5.03 9.83
CA ALA A 345 -4.82 4.97 8.38
C ALA A 345 -4.60 6.36 7.73
N PRO A 346 -5.32 7.45 8.12
CA PRO A 346 -5.02 8.79 7.63
C PRO A 346 -3.61 9.27 8.00
N ILE A 347 -3.12 8.92 9.20
CA ILE A 347 -1.75 9.26 9.64
C ILE A 347 -0.73 8.49 8.79
N GLY A 348 -0.96 7.20 8.53
CA GLY A 348 -0.11 6.41 7.63
C GLY A 348 -0.03 7.00 6.22
N SER A 349 -1.19 7.35 5.64
CA SER A 349 -1.27 7.99 4.32
C SER A 349 -0.58 9.37 4.30
N ALA A 350 -0.81 10.20 5.30
CA ALA A 350 -0.18 11.51 5.41
C ALA A 350 1.32 11.39 5.60
N ARG A 351 1.79 10.50 6.47
CA ARG A 351 3.22 10.22 6.68
C ARG A 351 3.90 9.83 5.37
N PHE A 352 3.28 8.97 4.56
CA PHE A 352 3.82 8.61 3.26
C PHE A 352 3.96 9.82 2.34
N ASN A 353 2.88 10.58 2.13
CA ASN A 353 2.90 11.77 1.27
C ASN A 353 3.91 12.82 1.76
N ASN A 354 4.00 13.04 3.07
CA ASN A 354 4.89 14.03 3.68
C ASN A 354 6.37 13.65 3.50
N GLU A 355 6.72 12.41 3.82
CA GLU A 355 8.10 11.94 3.81
C GLU A 355 8.60 11.65 2.37
N PHE A 356 7.71 11.19 1.48
CA PHE A 356 7.99 11.12 0.04
C PHE A 356 8.10 12.52 -0.60
N GLY A 357 7.34 13.49 -0.10
CA GLY A 357 7.35 14.86 -0.59
C GLY A 357 6.42 15.09 -1.79
N ARG A 358 5.16 14.65 -1.70
CA ARG A 358 4.07 15.13 -2.57
C ARG A 358 2.91 15.69 -1.73
N PRO A 359 2.28 16.81 -2.14
CA PRO A 359 1.16 17.37 -1.42
C PRO A 359 -0.12 16.54 -1.65
N SER A 360 -0.95 16.36 -0.62
CA SER A 360 -2.27 15.71 -0.73
C SER A 360 -3.38 16.76 -0.72
N LEU A 361 -4.03 16.98 -1.88
CA LEU A 361 -4.81 18.19 -2.14
C LEU A 361 -6.33 17.97 -2.23
N CYS A 362 -6.79 16.72 -2.34
CA CYS A 362 -8.21 16.39 -2.46
C CYS A 362 -8.50 15.06 -1.76
N GLY A 363 -9.74 14.85 -1.35
CA GLY A 363 -10.13 13.58 -0.75
C GLY A 363 -11.61 13.45 -0.42
N VAL A 364 -11.99 12.26 0.03
CA VAL A 364 -13.34 11.94 0.49
C VAL A 364 -13.26 11.19 1.83
N PHE A 365 -14.22 11.44 2.71
CA PHE A 365 -14.43 10.60 3.88
C PHE A 365 -15.92 10.31 4.04
N ARG A 366 -16.27 9.03 4.14
CA ARG A 366 -17.64 8.55 4.31
C ARG A 366 -17.73 7.51 5.41
N THR A 367 -18.75 7.66 6.25
CA THR A 367 -19.28 6.60 7.09
C THR A 367 -20.55 6.04 6.45
N LEU A 368 -20.70 4.71 6.44
CA LEU A 368 -21.95 4.05 6.03
C LEU A 368 -22.07 2.70 6.73
N LEU A 369 -23.12 2.57 7.55
CA LEU A 369 -23.63 1.30 8.04
C LEU A 369 -25.16 1.38 7.99
N ALA A 370 -25.79 0.44 7.30
CA ALA A 370 -27.22 0.44 7.07
C ALA A 370 -27.80 -0.96 7.29
N ASP A 371 -28.92 -1.02 8.01
CA ASP A 371 -29.78 -2.21 8.07
C ASP A 371 -30.75 -2.14 6.89
N VAL A 372 -30.67 -3.13 6.01
CA VAL A 372 -31.43 -3.19 4.75
C VAL A 372 -32.36 -4.39 4.78
N ASP A 373 -33.65 -4.16 4.53
CA ASP A 373 -34.63 -5.23 4.27
C ASP A 373 -34.34 -5.84 2.89
N ALA A 374 -33.82 -7.06 2.91
CA ALA A 374 -33.42 -7.81 1.73
C ALA A 374 -34.56 -8.71 1.21
N GLY A 375 -35.77 -8.59 1.78
CA GLY A 375 -36.93 -9.39 1.39
C GLY A 375 -36.85 -10.82 1.92
N GLU A 376 -36.86 -11.81 1.02
CA GLU A 376 -36.88 -13.23 1.38
C GLU A 376 -35.62 -13.69 2.15
N ASP A 377 -34.49 -13.00 1.95
CA ASP A 377 -33.22 -13.29 2.66
C ASP A 377 -33.14 -12.61 4.05
N GLY A 378 -34.22 -11.93 4.48
CA GLY A 378 -34.29 -11.27 5.78
C GLY A 378 -33.60 -9.90 5.81
N ARG A 379 -33.02 -9.55 6.97
CA ARG A 379 -32.29 -8.29 7.17
C ARG A 379 -30.80 -8.48 6.89
N GLU A 380 -30.21 -7.53 6.19
CA GLU A 380 -28.80 -7.50 5.85
C GLU A 380 -28.14 -6.22 6.38
N ILE A 381 -26.95 -6.37 6.96
CA ILE A 381 -26.12 -5.23 7.32
C ILE A 381 -25.20 -4.87 6.16
N ARG A 382 -25.27 -3.61 5.71
CA ARG A 382 -24.48 -3.06 4.62
C ARG A 382 -23.57 -1.96 5.13
N GLY A 383 -22.27 -2.15 5.05
CA GLY A 383 -21.30 -1.14 5.47
C GLY A 383 -19.89 -1.48 5.04
N TYR A 384 -18.92 -0.83 5.69
CA TYR A 384 -17.50 -0.91 5.33
C TYR A 384 -16.65 -1.38 6.52
N HIS A 385 -16.95 -2.58 7.05
CA HIS A 385 -16.03 -3.25 7.99
C HIS A 385 -14.71 -3.60 7.32
N LYS A 386 -14.76 -4.07 6.06
CA LYS A 386 -13.62 -3.97 5.15
C LYS A 386 -13.65 -2.55 4.58
N PRO A 387 -12.71 -1.67 4.96
CA PRO A 387 -12.76 -0.27 4.56
C PRO A 387 -12.46 -0.13 3.07
N ILE A 388 -12.84 1.01 2.51
CA ILE A 388 -12.20 1.51 1.28
C ILE A 388 -11.13 2.50 1.72
N MET A 389 -9.88 2.22 1.39
CA MET A 389 -8.79 3.19 1.42
C MET A 389 -8.35 3.41 -0.03
N ILE A 390 -8.51 4.64 -0.53
CA ILE A 390 -8.08 5.01 -1.87
C ILE A 390 -6.92 6.00 -1.75
N ALA A 391 -5.85 5.72 -2.50
CA ALA A 391 -4.80 6.68 -2.80
C ALA A 391 -4.74 6.85 -4.31
N GLY A 392 -4.60 8.10 -4.77
CA GLY A 392 -4.45 8.42 -6.18
C GLY A 392 -3.66 9.70 -6.34
N GLY A 393 -3.44 10.16 -7.57
CA GLY A 393 -2.75 11.41 -7.79
C GLY A 393 -2.52 11.70 -9.26
N VAL A 394 -1.87 12.83 -9.50
CA VAL A 394 -1.39 13.26 -10.82
C VAL A 394 0.11 13.43 -10.79
N GLY A 395 0.72 13.14 -11.93
CA GLY A 395 2.13 13.40 -12.21
C GLY A 395 2.27 14.07 -13.57
N THR A 396 3.51 14.37 -13.94
CA THR A 396 3.86 14.78 -15.30
C THR A 396 4.73 13.73 -15.94
N VAL A 397 4.79 13.68 -17.28
CA VAL A 397 5.64 12.77 -18.05
C VAL A 397 6.09 13.46 -19.35
N ARG A 398 7.34 13.21 -19.75
CA ARG A 398 7.89 13.73 -21.01
C ARG A 398 7.25 12.97 -22.19
N PRO A 399 6.90 13.63 -23.31
CA PRO A 399 6.30 12.96 -24.46
C PRO A 399 7.11 11.77 -24.98
N GLN A 400 8.44 11.89 -25.04
CA GLN A 400 9.32 10.80 -25.48
C GLN A 400 9.38 9.62 -24.51
N HIS A 401 8.95 9.80 -23.25
CA HIS A 401 8.91 8.76 -22.23
C HIS A 401 7.48 8.30 -21.91
N ALA A 402 6.46 8.83 -22.62
CA ALA A 402 5.06 8.55 -22.35
C ALA A 402 4.59 7.19 -22.89
N LEU A 403 5.33 6.63 -23.85
CA LEU A 403 5.04 5.35 -24.47
C LEU A 403 6.27 4.46 -24.32
N LYS A 404 6.10 3.29 -23.72
CA LYS A 404 7.13 2.27 -23.60
C LYS A 404 7.22 1.48 -24.90
N SER A 405 8.42 1.19 -25.39
CA SER A 405 8.63 0.32 -26.55
C SER A 405 9.68 -0.75 -26.26
N GLY A 406 9.34 -2.02 -26.53
CA GLY A 406 10.33 -3.10 -26.49
C GLY A 406 11.50 -2.90 -27.48
N LYS A 407 11.34 -2.01 -28.47
CA LYS A 407 12.42 -1.65 -29.41
C LYS A 407 13.57 -0.87 -28.75
N ASP A 408 13.31 -0.23 -27.61
CA ASP A 408 14.32 0.50 -26.86
C ASP A 408 15.21 -0.45 -26.03
N VAL A 409 14.82 -1.72 -25.92
CA VAL A 409 15.55 -2.76 -25.20
C VAL A 409 16.45 -3.54 -26.16
N LYS A 410 17.75 -3.51 -25.89
CA LYS A 410 18.77 -4.26 -26.64
C LYS A 410 18.96 -5.65 -26.04
N GLU A 411 19.42 -6.59 -26.88
CA GLU A 411 19.81 -7.92 -26.40
C GLU A 411 20.90 -7.82 -25.33
N GLY A 412 20.80 -8.66 -24.29
CA GLY A 412 21.73 -8.64 -23.16
C GLY A 412 21.59 -7.44 -22.23
N ALA A 413 20.54 -6.63 -22.36
CA ALA A 413 20.21 -5.59 -21.41
C ALA A 413 20.01 -6.14 -20.00
N HIS A 414 20.44 -5.35 -19.03
CA HIS A 414 20.42 -5.70 -17.62
C HIS A 414 19.05 -5.41 -17.02
N VAL A 415 18.61 -6.27 -16.12
CA VAL A 415 17.36 -6.10 -15.38
C VAL A 415 17.69 -5.78 -13.93
N ILE A 416 17.24 -4.62 -13.50
CA ILE A 416 17.60 -4.01 -12.23
C ILE A 416 16.39 -3.97 -11.31
N VAL A 417 16.58 -4.34 -10.04
CA VAL A 417 15.66 -3.99 -8.94
C VAL A 417 16.23 -2.76 -8.24
N LEU A 418 15.50 -1.64 -8.25
CA LEU A 418 15.85 -0.39 -7.59
C LEU A 418 14.99 -0.21 -6.34
N GLY A 419 15.59 0.19 -5.22
CA GLY A 419 14.88 0.58 -4.01
C GLY A 419 15.21 -0.26 -2.78
N GLY A 420 14.19 -0.62 -2.00
CA GLY A 420 14.34 -1.35 -0.74
C GLY A 420 14.70 -2.85 -0.91
N PRO A 421 15.35 -3.46 0.09
CA PRO A 421 15.63 -4.89 0.08
C PRO A 421 14.36 -5.72 0.28
N ALA A 422 14.38 -6.98 -0.16
CA ALA A 422 13.35 -7.97 0.13
C ALA A 422 13.22 -8.20 1.65
N MET A 423 11.97 -8.41 2.09
CA MET A 423 11.59 -8.70 3.46
C MET A 423 10.36 -9.61 3.42
N LEU A 424 10.17 -10.47 4.43
CA LEU A 424 8.98 -11.31 4.53
C LEU A 424 7.74 -10.48 4.88
N ILE A 425 7.19 -9.82 3.87
CA ILE A 425 6.09 -8.85 3.96
C ILE A 425 5.13 -9.11 2.80
N GLY A 426 3.83 -9.10 3.08
CA GLY A 426 2.81 -9.17 2.03
C GLY A 426 2.79 -10.50 1.28
N LEU A 427 3.33 -11.59 1.83
CA LEU A 427 3.43 -12.84 1.09
C LEU A 427 2.02 -13.37 0.76
N GLY A 428 1.65 -13.30 -0.51
CA GLY A 428 0.35 -13.75 -1.01
C GLY A 428 -0.76 -12.71 -0.95
N GLY A 429 -0.44 -11.42 -0.85
CA GLY A 429 -1.42 -10.32 -0.81
C GLY A 429 -2.40 -10.33 -1.98
N GLY A 430 -1.97 -10.66 -3.20
CA GLY A 430 -2.83 -10.81 -4.37
C GLY A 430 -3.90 -11.91 -4.23
N ALA A 431 -3.52 -13.07 -3.71
CA ALA A 431 -4.45 -14.17 -3.43
C ALA A 431 -5.36 -13.87 -2.23
N ALA A 432 -4.79 -13.35 -1.13
CA ALA A 432 -5.53 -13.01 0.09
C ALA A 432 -6.58 -11.91 -0.15
N SER A 433 -6.25 -10.90 -0.97
CA SER A 433 -7.19 -9.82 -1.33
C SER A 433 -8.35 -10.28 -2.23
N SER A 434 -8.19 -11.42 -2.91
CA SER A 434 -9.16 -12.00 -3.85
C SER A 434 -10.23 -12.87 -3.15
N SER A 435 -10.05 -13.25 -1.88
CA SER A 435 -10.98 -14.08 -1.11
C SER A 435 -12.01 -13.25 -0.31
N ALA A 436 -13.18 -13.84 -0.03
CA ALA A 436 -14.16 -13.26 0.90
C ALA A 436 -13.59 -13.25 2.32
N SER A 437 -13.75 -12.13 3.01
CA SER A 437 -13.16 -11.91 4.34
C SER A 437 -13.93 -12.66 5.43
N GLY A 438 -13.28 -13.65 6.07
CA GLY A 438 -13.88 -14.43 7.17
C GLY A 438 -13.24 -15.79 7.44
N ASP A 439 -12.57 -16.38 6.44
CA ASP A 439 -11.96 -17.73 6.53
C ASP A 439 -10.42 -17.72 6.68
N SER A 440 -9.78 -16.59 7.06
CA SER A 440 -8.32 -16.50 7.16
C SER A 440 -7.75 -17.10 8.45
N SER A 441 -6.58 -17.75 8.35
CA SER A 441 -5.77 -18.15 9.50
C SER A 441 -5.01 -16.95 10.08
N VAL A 442 -4.60 -17.05 11.35
CA VAL A 442 -3.81 -16.00 12.03
C VAL A 442 -2.49 -15.68 11.29
N GLU A 443 -1.87 -16.68 10.64
CA GLU A 443 -0.65 -16.48 9.83
C GLU A 443 -0.92 -15.65 8.57
N LEU A 444 -2.05 -15.87 7.90
CA LEU A 444 -2.47 -15.06 6.75
C LEU A 444 -2.71 -13.59 7.13
N ASP A 445 -3.21 -13.35 8.35
CA ASP A 445 -3.41 -11.98 8.85
C ASP A 445 -2.08 -11.26 9.10
N PHE A 446 -1.03 -11.94 9.58
CA PHE A 446 0.31 -11.34 9.69
C PHE A 446 0.92 -11.03 8.31
N ASN A 447 0.70 -11.91 7.34
CA ASN A 447 1.14 -11.67 5.96
C ASN A 447 0.46 -10.45 5.31
N SER A 448 -0.70 -10.02 5.82
CA SER A 448 -1.39 -8.82 5.31
C SER A 448 -0.83 -7.49 5.82
N VAL A 449 0.06 -7.53 6.83
CA VAL A 449 0.66 -6.33 7.42
C VAL A 449 1.71 -5.76 6.48
N GLN A 450 1.43 -4.56 5.95
CA GLN A 450 2.34 -3.84 5.05
C GLN A 450 3.33 -2.96 5.83
N ARG A 451 4.47 -2.65 5.20
CA ARG A 451 5.54 -1.82 5.78
C ARG A 451 6.04 -0.80 4.78
N GLY A 452 5.69 0.47 4.99
CA GLY A 452 6.19 1.57 4.18
C GLY A 452 7.46 2.23 4.73
N ASN A 453 8.38 2.58 3.84
CA ASN A 453 9.54 3.44 4.06
C ASN A 453 9.62 4.55 2.99
N PRO A 454 8.85 5.64 3.12
CA PRO A 454 8.70 6.65 2.07
C PRO A 454 10.02 7.35 1.66
N GLU A 455 10.99 7.47 2.57
CA GLU A 455 12.33 7.98 2.26
C GLU A 455 13.07 7.13 1.22
N MET A 456 12.88 5.80 1.25
CA MET A 456 13.47 4.91 0.25
C MET A 456 12.84 5.14 -1.12
N GLU A 457 11.51 5.29 -1.18
CA GLU A 457 10.82 5.62 -2.43
C GLU A 457 11.23 7.01 -2.93
N ARG A 458 11.46 7.97 -2.03
CA ARG A 458 12.01 9.27 -2.40
C ARG A 458 13.39 9.13 -3.06
N ARG A 459 14.29 8.31 -2.52
CA ARG A 459 15.61 8.05 -3.13
C ARG A 459 15.49 7.39 -4.50
N ALA A 460 14.59 6.41 -4.64
CA ALA A 460 14.30 5.80 -5.93
C ALA A 460 13.76 6.82 -6.94
N GLN A 461 12.84 7.68 -6.51
CA GLN A 461 12.32 8.77 -7.33
C GLN A 461 13.43 9.74 -7.76
N MET A 462 14.38 10.08 -6.89
CA MET A 462 15.52 10.93 -7.27
C MET A 462 16.40 10.30 -8.34
N VAL A 463 16.57 8.96 -8.34
CA VAL A 463 17.26 8.24 -9.41
C VAL A 463 16.49 8.32 -10.72
N ILE A 464 15.17 8.09 -10.68
CA ILE A 464 14.29 8.19 -11.85
C ILE A 464 14.33 9.61 -12.43
N ASP A 465 14.22 10.63 -11.57
CA ASP A 465 14.26 12.04 -11.95
C ASP A 465 15.58 12.40 -12.65
N ALA A 466 16.70 11.93 -12.11
CA ALA A 466 18.02 12.14 -12.68
C ALA A 466 18.19 11.44 -14.04
N CYS A 467 17.70 10.19 -14.16
CA CYS A 467 17.71 9.46 -15.42
C CYS A 467 16.86 10.16 -16.50
N VAL A 468 15.64 10.59 -16.13
CA VAL A 468 14.70 11.25 -17.03
C VAL A 468 15.18 12.65 -17.45
N ALA A 469 15.87 13.37 -16.56
CA ALA A 469 16.42 14.69 -16.84
C ALA A 469 17.48 14.69 -17.95
N LEU A 470 18.06 13.53 -18.27
CA LEU A 470 19.04 13.36 -19.36
C LEU A 470 18.40 13.36 -20.76
N GLY A 471 17.06 13.39 -20.86
CA GLY A 471 16.36 13.38 -22.15
C GLY A 471 16.69 12.13 -22.96
N GLU A 472 17.16 12.31 -24.20
CA GLU A 472 17.56 11.21 -25.10
C GLU A 472 18.69 10.32 -24.54
N ASN A 473 19.42 10.80 -23.52
CA ASN A 473 20.49 10.06 -22.86
C ASN A 473 20.01 9.29 -21.61
N ASN A 474 18.70 9.18 -21.40
CA ASN A 474 18.09 8.41 -20.31
C ASN A 474 18.55 6.94 -20.38
N PRO A 475 19.21 6.40 -19.34
CA PRO A 475 19.68 5.01 -19.35
C PRO A 475 18.55 3.98 -19.17
N ILE A 476 17.37 4.39 -18.71
CA ILE A 476 16.22 3.52 -18.47
C ILE A 476 15.51 3.26 -19.80
N ALA A 477 15.58 2.02 -20.29
CA ALA A 477 14.87 1.58 -21.49
C ALA A 477 13.42 1.16 -21.18
N PHE A 478 13.19 0.57 -20.01
CA PHE A 478 11.89 0.12 -19.57
C PHE A 478 11.81 0.16 -18.05
N ILE A 479 10.64 0.44 -17.47
CA ILE A 479 10.43 0.48 -16.02
C ILE A 479 9.03 0.00 -15.65
N HIS A 480 8.91 -0.67 -14.51
CA HIS A 480 7.66 -1.11 -13.92
C HIS A 480 7.76 -1.02 -12.39
N ASP A 481 6.65 -0.78 -11.70
CA ASP A 481 6.57 -0.85 -10.24
C ASP A 481 6.55 -2.31 -9.75
N VAL A 482 6.81 -2.50 -8.47
CA VAL A 482 6.66 -3.79 -7.78
C VAL A 482 5.55 -3.66 -6.77
N GLY A 483 4.45 -4.39 -6.98
CA GLY A 483 3.27 -4.41 -6.13
C GLY A 483 2.84 -5.83 -5.77
N ALA A 484 1.57 -6.16 -6.04
CA ALA A 484 1.01 -7.49 -5.78
C ALA A 484 1.80 -8.60 -6.48
N GLY A 485 2.10 -9.66 -5.74
CA GLY A 485 2.97 -10.76 -6.20
C GLY A 485 4.46 -10.44 -6.27
N GLY A 486 4.88 -9.21 -5.90
CA GLY A 486 6.30 -8.87 -5.81
C GLY A 486 7.07 -9.01 -7.13
N LEU A 487 8.30 -9.52 -7.04
CA LEU A 487 9.16 -9.74 -8.21
C LEU A 487 8.62 -10.84 -9.12
N SER A 488 7.86 -11.78 -8.57
CA SER A 488 7.26 -12.87 -9.33
C SER A 488 6.22 -12.41 -10.35
N ASN A 489 5.63 -11.23 -10.14
CA ASN A 489 4.79 -10.59 -11.14
C ASN A 489 5.59 -9.56 -11.96
N ALA A 490 6.28 -8.65 -11.28
CA ALA A 490 6.90 -7.49 -11.91
C ALA A 490 8.01 -7.86 -12.91
N LEU A 491 8.89 -8.80 -12.60
CA LEU A 491 9.99 -9.17 -13.50
C LEU A 491 9.49 -9.92 -14.75
N PRO A 492 8.60 -10.92 -14.65
CA PRO A 492 8.02 -11.55 -15.83
C PRO A 492 7.21 -10.58 -16.71
N GLU A 493 6.41 -9.68 -16.13
CA GLU A 493 5.67 -8.66 -16.89
C GLU A 493 6.62 -7.70 -17.61
N LEU A 494 7.65 -7.20 -16.93
CA LEU A 494 8.66 -6.29 -17.48
C LEU A 494 9.33 -6.88 -18.74
N VAL A 495 9.86 -8.10 -18.65
CA VAL A 495 10.57 -8.71 -19.79
C VAL A 495 9.61 -9.12 -20.90
N LYS A 496 8.40 -9.60 -20.55
CA LYS A 496 7.36 -9.94 -21.52
C LYS A 496 6.94 -8.74 -22.35
N ASP A 497 6.70 -7.61 -21.70
CA ASP A 497 6.23 -6.38 -22.35
C ASP A 497 7.35 -5.70 -23.15
N ALA A 498 8.61 -5.94 -22.78
CA ALA A 498 9.77 -5.64 -23.61
C ALA A 498 9.95 -6.60 -24.80
N GLY A 499 9.24 -7.74 -24.84
CA GLY A 499 9.28 -8.72 -25.94
C GLY A 499 10.22 -9.92 -25.73
N TYR A 500 10.82 -10.06 -24.55
CA TYR A 500 11.86 -11.03 -24.21
C TYR A 500 11.37 -12.08 -23.18
N GLY A 501 12.20 -13.09 -22.94
CA GLY A 501 12.22 -13.86 -21.70
C GLY A 501 13.15 -13.22 -20.66
N GLY A 502 13.40 -13.91 -19.56
CA GLY A 502 14.29 -13.43 -18.50
C GLY A 502 15.17 -14.53 -17.93
N HIS A 503 16.42 -14.20 -17.63
CA HIS A 503 17.33 -15.04 -16.86
C HIS A 503 17.81 -14.27 -15.63
N PHE A 504 17.45 -14.76 -14.44
CA PHE A 504 17.68 -14.09 -13.17
C PHE A 504 18.47 -14.96 -12.20
N GLU A 505 19.25 -14.33 -11.33
CA GLU A 505 19.91 -14.96 -10.19
C GLU A 505 19.24 -14.49 -8.90
N LEU A 506 18.60 -15.42 -8.21
CA LEU A 506 17.84 -15.17 -6.99
C LEU A 506 18.68 -14.49 -5.92
N ARG A 507 19.95 -14.91 -5.76
CA ARG A 507 20.85 -14.38 -4.74
C ARG A 507 21.50 -13.06 -5.14
N GLN A 508 21.12 -12.48 -6.29
CA GLN A 508 21.38 -11.06 -6.59
C GLN A 508 20.30 -10.14 -6.02
N VAL A 509 19.11 -10.66 -5.69
CA VAL A 509 18.07 -9.86 -5.03
C VAL A 509 18.56 -9.51 -3.62
N GLU A 510 18.73 -8.23 -3.34
CA GLU A 510 19.05 -7.75 -2.00
C GLU A 510 17.94 -8.16 -1.02
N SER A 511 18.30 -8.81 0.09
CA SER A 511 17.38 -9.24 1.14
C SER A 511 17.86 -8.74 2.49
N ALA A 512 16.93 -8.25 3.33
CA ALA A 512 17.22 -7.89 4.71
C ALA A 512 17.11 -9.09 5.66
N ASP A 513 16.65 -10.25 5.16
CA ASP A 513 16.59 -11.51 5.88
C ASP A 513 17.22 -12.61 5.02
N SER A 514 18.39 -13.10 5.47
CA SER A 514 19.14 -14.15 4.79
C SER A 514 18.47 -15.52 4.86
N SER A 515 17.52 -15.72 5.78
CA SER A 515 16.84 -16.99 5.99
C SER A 515 15.71 -17.25 5.00
N MET A 516 15.29 -16.24 4.24
CA MET A 516 14.17 -16.35 3.32
C MET A 516 14.37 -17.46 2.27
N SER A 517 13.31 -18.25 2.06
CA SER A 517 13.26 -19.26 1.01
C SER A 517 13.25 -18.64 -0.39
N PRO A 518 13.53 -19.41 -1.46
CA PRO A 518 13.36 -18.94 -2.83
C PRO A 518 11.99 -18.33 -3.12
N LEU A 519 10.92 -18.99 -2.66
CA LEU A 519 9.55 -18.47 -2.76
C LEU A 519 9.42 -17.10 -2.08
N GLN A 520 9.93 -16.96 -0.86
CA GLN A 520 9.77 -15.75 -0.09
C GLN A 520 10.54 -14.57 -0.71
N ILE A 521 11.76 -14.78 -1.19
CA ILE A 521 12.55 -13.73 -1.87
C ILE A 521 11.83 -13.25 -3.13
N TRP A 522 11.31 -14.19 -3.92
CA TRP A 522 10.70 -13.92 -5.22
C TRP A 522 9.30 -13.31 -5.13
N CYS A 523 8.49 -13.79 -4.18
CA CYS A 523 7.06 -13.47 -4.09
C CYS A 523 6.70 -12.48 -2.97
N CYS A 524 7.65 -12.02 -2.14
CA CYS A 524 7.34 -11.01 -1.14
C CYS A 524 6.91 -9.68 -1.79
N GLU A 525 5.97 -8.99 -1.14
CA GLU A 525 5.47 -7.68 -1.54
C GLU A 525 6.14 -6.57 -0.72
N ALA A 526 7.44 -6.72 -0.44
CA ALA A 526 8.23 -5.66 0.16
C ALA A 526 8.11 -4.37 -0.69
N GLN A 527 7.91 -3.25 0.00
CA GLN A 527 7.54 -1.96 -0.58
C GLN A 527 8.75 -1.19 -1.15
N GLU A 528 8.49 -0.07 -1.80
CA GLU A 528 9.48 0.86 -2.36
C GLU A 528 10.47 0.20 -3.34
N ARG A 529 9.97 -0.66 -4.23
CA ARG A 529 10.76 -1.31 -5.27
C ARG A 529 10.24 -1.02 -6.67
N TYR A 530 11.16 -0.85 -7.60
CA TYR A 530 10.91 -0.74 -9.03
C TYR A 530 11.78 -1.74 -9.77
N VAL A 531 11.27 -2.30 -10.86
CA VAL A 531 12.06 -3.10 -11.79
C VAL A 531 12.28 -2.31 -13.08
N MET A 532 13.49 -2.36 -13.63
CA MET A 532 13.81 -1.63 -14.85
C MET A 532 14.82 -2.35 -15.72
N ILE A 533 14.77 -2.05 -17.02
CA ILE A 533 15.74 -2.53 -18.00
C ILE A 533 16.69 -1.39 -18.34
N VAL A 534 17.98 -1.65 -18.20
CA VAL A 534 19.06 -0.71 -18.55
C VAL A 534 19.94 -1.38 -19.60
N ASN A 535 20.07 -0.73 -20.75
CA ASN A 535 20.95 -1.23 -21.81
C ASN A 535 22.42 -1.20 -21.36
N PRO A 536 23.29 -2.08 -21.87
CA PRO A 536 24.68 -2.19 -21.40
C PRO A 536 25.48 -0.88 -21.47
N ASP A 537 25.20 -0.03 -22.47
CA ASP A 537 25.81 1.29 -22.64
C ASP A 537 25.36 2.33 -21.60
N GLY A 538 24.21 2.12 -20.96
CA GLY A 538 23.66 2.99 -19.91
C GLY A 538 24.08 2.62 -18.49
N MET A 539 24.63 1.42 -18.26
CA MET A 539 24.85 0.88 -16.91
C MET A 539 25.75 1.74 -16.03
N ASN A 540 26.93 2.15 -16.52
CA ASN A 540 27.85 2.97 -15.72
C ASN A 540 27.21 4.30 -15.28
N ARG A 541 26.38 4.89 -16.15
CA ARG A 541 25.66 6.11 -15.84
C ARG A 541 24.60 5.88 -14.78
N PHE A 542 23.80 4.82 -14.93
CA PHE A 542 22.79 4.44 -13.95
C PHE A 542 23.39 4.20 -12.56
N VAL A 543 24.48 3.41 -12.48
CA VAL A 543 25.18 3.11 -11.22
C VAL A 543 25.68 4.40 -10.56
N SER A 544 26.25 5.33 -11.34
CA SER A 544 26.71 6.61 -10.82
C SER A 544 25.57 7.45 -10.23
N ILE A 545 24.41 7.46 -10.89
CA ILE A 545 23.22 8.18 -10.41
C ILE A 545 22.68 7.54 -9.13
N ALA A 546 22.48 6.23 -9.11
CA ALA A 546 21.99 5.49 -7.95
C ALA A 546 22.88 5.70 -6.71
N ARG A 547 24.20 5.64 -6.88
CA ARG A 547 25.16 5.93 -5.80
C ARG A 547 25.10 7.36 -5.30
N ARG A 548 24.93 8.35 -6.19
CA ARG A 548 24.79 9.77 -5.80
C ARG A 548 23.54 9.99 -4.95
N GLU A 549 22.43 9.35 -5.30
CA GLU A 549 21.18 9.43 -4.54
C GLU A 549 21.12 8.44 -3.37
N ARG A 550 22.19 7.65 -3.19
CA ARG A 550 22.29 6.57 -2.21
C ARG A 550 21.16 5.56 -2.35
N CYS A 551 20.49 5.42 -3.48
CA CYS A 551 19.44 4.41 -3.64
C CYS A 551 20.07 3.03 -3.85
N GLY A 552 19.62 2.04 -3.07
CA GLY A 552 20.03 0.64 -3.25
C GLY A 552 19.53 0.11 -4.59
N PHE A 553 20.33 -0.74 -5.24
CA PHE A 553 19.91 -1.42 -6.46
C PHE A 553 20.63 -2.76 -6.60
N SER A 554 20.00 -3.69 -7.30
CA SER A 554 20.52 -5.01 -7.61
C SER A 554 20.40 -5.29 -9.11
N ASP A 555 21.49 -5.71 -9.75
CA ASP A 555 21.46 -6.26 -11.10
C ASP A 555 21.12 -7.75 -11.01
N VAL A 556 19.84 -8.07 -11.18
CA VAL A 556 19.31 -9.40 -10.89
C VAL A 556 19.42 -10.35 -12.08
N GLY A 557 19.81 -9.86 -13.25
CA GLY A 557 19.92 -10.69 -14.44
C GLY A 557 19.78 -9.93 -15.74
N LYS A 558 19.43 -10.64 -16.81
CA LYS A 558 19.35 -10.09 -18.15
C LYS A 558 18.09 -10.53 -18.88
N VAL A 559 17.69 -9.72 -19.86
CA VAL A 559 16.69 -10.14 -20.84
C VAL A 559 17.23 -11.32 -21.65
N LEU A 560 16.38 -12.30 -21.90
CA LEU A 560 16.71 -13.50 -22.67
C LEU A 560 15.99 -13.45 -24.01
N ALA A 561 16.73 -13.59 -25.11
CA ALA A 561 16.13 -13.71 -26.44
C ALA A 561 15.20 -14.93 -26.51
N ARG A 562 14.24 -14.89 -27.43
CA ARG A 562 13.41 -16.06 -27.73
C ARG A 562 14.30 -17.16 -28.31
N ASP A 563 13.98 -18.42 -28.01
CA ASP A 563 14.66 -19.54 -28.63
C ASP A 563 14.31 -19.68 -30.12
N GLN A 564 14.88 -20.70 -30.78
CA GLN A 564 14.70 -20.94 -32.21
C GLN A 564 13.22 -21.18 -32.59
N ASP A 565 12.42 -21.66 -31.65
CA ASP A 565 10.98 -21.91 -31.81
C ASP A 565 10.13 -20.68 -31.45
N GLY A 566 10.75 -19.55 -31.13
CA GLY A 566 10.09 -18.31 -30.76
C GLY A 566 9.55 -18.26 -29.33
N VAL A 567 9.91 -19.24 -28.49
CA VAL A 567 9.45 -19.36 -27.11
C VAL A 567 10.30 -18.46 -26.20
N ALA A 568 9.63 -17.63 -25.41
CA ALA A 568 10.26 -16.89 -24.32
C ALA A 568 10.23 -17.73 -23.05
N ARG A 569 11.36 -17.80 -22.33
CA ARG A 569 11.49 -18.55 -21.07
C ARG A 569 11.75 -17.61 -19.89
N LEU A 570 11.28 -18.02 -18.72
CA LEU A 570 11.64 -17.46 -17.43
C LEU A 570 12.55 -18.46 -16.72
N VAL A 571 13.79 -18.06 -16.47
CA VAL A 571 14.77 -18.86 -15.74
C VAL A 571 15.20 -18.07 -14.51
N VAL A 572 15.05 -18.67 -13.34
CA VAL A 572 15.62 -18.16 -12.08
C VAL A 572 16.58 -19.21 -11.55
N THR A 573 17.81 -18.78 -11.28
CA THR A 573 18.89 -19.59 -10.73
C THR A 573 19.09 -19.25 -9.25
N ASP A 574 19.58 -20.22 -8.47
CA ASP A 574 19.96 -20.02 -7.07
C ASP A 574 21.35 -20.62 -6.84
N ARG A 575 22.37 -19.74 -6.75
CA ARG A 575 23.76 -20.18 -6.53
C ARG A 575 24.01 -20.88 -5.18
N ASP A 576 23.15 -20.65 -4.19
CA ASP A 576 23.29 -21.24 -2.85
C ASP A 576 22.67 -22.65 -2.80
N SER A 577 21.79 -22.98 -3.74
CA SER A 577 21.12 -24.28 -3.85
C SER A 577 21.89 -25.24 -4.76
N LYS A 578 22.46 -26.30 -4.17
CA LYS A 578 23.10 -27.38 -4.94
C LYS A 578 22.11 -28.39 -5.50
N GLU A 579 21.00 -28.60 -4.80
CA GLU A 579 19.98 -29.60 -5.14
C GLU A 579 19.01 -29.06 -6.20
N TYR A 580 18.60 -27.81 -6.06
CA TYR A 580 17.68 -27.13 -6.97
C TYR A 580 18.30 -25.82 -7.48
N PRO A 581 19.32 -25.88 -8.35
CA PRO A 581 20.04 -24.69 -8.84
C PRO A 581 19.18 -23.80 -9.77
N ARG A 582 18.00 -24.29 -10.17
CA ARG A 582 17.01 -23.57 -10.99
C ARG A 582 15.63 -23.65 -10.34
N PRO A 583 15.34 -22.83 -9.32
CA PRO A 583 14.03 -22.79 -8.68
C PRO A 583 12.89 -22.41 -9.65
N ILE A 584 13.17 -21.77 -10.78
CA ILE A 584 12.19 -21.57 -11.86
C ILE A 584 12.87 -21.86 -13.19
N ASP A 585 12.27 -22.73 -14.00
CA ASP A 585 12.66 -22.94 -15.40
C ASP A 585 11.41 -23.29 -16.21
N LEU A 586 10.72 -22.25 -16.70
CA LEU A 586 9.39 -22.36 -17.31
C LEU A 586 9.30 -21.58 -18.63
N PRO A 587 8.60 -22.11 -19.65
CA PRO A 587 8.09 -21.29 -20.73
C PRO A 587 7.16 -20.19 -20.19
N MET A 588 7.25 -18.97 -20.72
CA MET A 588 6.37 -17.86 -20.31
C MET A 588 4.88 -18.17 -20.55
N SER A 589 4.56 -19.00 -21.54
CA SER A 589 3.20 -19.46 -21.80
C SER A 589 2.59 -20.31 -20.68
N THR A 590 3.42 -20.92 -19.83
CA THR A 590 2.96 -21.66 -18.65
C THR A 590 2.44 -20.70 -17.57
N LEU A 591 3.09 -19.55 -17.42
CA LEU A 591 2.68 -18.52 -16.45
C LEU A 591 1.50 -17.67 -16.96
N PHE A 592 1.45 -17.44 -18.28
CA PHE A 592 0.43 -16.64 -18.95
C PHE A 592 -0.44 -17.50 -19.89
N PRO A 593 -1.37 -18.32 -19.37
CA PRO A 593 -2.22 -19.15 -20.21
C PRO A 593 -3.08 -18.31 -21.15
N LYS A 594 -3.24 -18.76 -22.40
CA LYS A 594 -4.05 -18.08 -23.42
C LYS A 594 -5.53 -18.48 -23.30
N GLY A 595 -6.42 -17.52 -23.53
CA GLY A 595 -7.79 -17.80 -23.98
C GLY A 595 -8.78 -18.27 -22.91
N ARG A 596 -8.55 -17.99 -21.63
CA ARG A 596 -9.50 -18.32 -20.57
C ARG A 596 -10.29 -17.10 -20.11
N THR A 597 -11.59 -17.15 -20.34
CA THR A 597 -12.55 -16.13 -19.91
C THR A 597 -13.50 -16.72 -18.89
N LEU A 598 -13.82 -15.97 -17.83
CA LEU A 598 -14.82 -16.36 -16.85
C LEU A 598 -16.22 -16.14 -17.41
N ASP A 599 -17.12 -17.11 -17.26
CA ASP A 599 -18.55 -16.92 -17.55
C ASP A 599 -19.32 -16.66 -16.25
N ARG A 600 -20.05 -15.55 -16.19
CA ARG A 600 -20.89 -15.16 -15.05
C ARG A 600 -22.37 -15.19 -15.44
N ILE A 601 -23.11 -16.12 -14.83
CA ILE A 601 -24.56 -16.20 -14.97
C ILE A 601 -25.18 -15.67 -13.68
N VAL A 602 -25.87 -14.53 -13.77
CA VAL A 602 -26.42 -13.82 -12.61
C VAL A 602 -27.87 -13.39 -12.84
N LYS A 603 -28.57 -13.08 -11.75
CA LYS A 603 -29.94 -12.56 -11.76
C LYS A 603 -30.01 -11.20 -11.11
N SER A 604 -30.82 -10.32 -11.68
CA SER A 604 -31.13 -9.02 -11.08
C SER A 604 -31.96 -9.21 -9.81
N ARG A 605 -31.59 -8.49 -8.75
CA ARG A 605 -32.35 -8.43 -7.51
C ARG A 605 -33.08 -7.10 -7.41
N LYS A 606 -34.38 -7.12 -7.11
CA LYS A 606 -35.15 -5.92 -6.77
C LYS A 606 -35.26 -5.81 -5.26
N ASN A 607 -34.70 -4.74 -4.69
CA ASN A 607 -34.80 -4.48 -3.27
C ASN A 607 -36.20 -3.99 -2.91
N LYS A 608 -36.69 -4.38 -1.74
CA LYS A 608 -37.89 -3.80 -1.16
C LYS A 608 -37.52 -2.50 -0.46
N LEU A 609 -37.94 -1.38 -1.05
CA LEU A 609 -37.64 -0.05 -0.52
C LEU A 609 -38.75 0.37 0.44
N THR A 610 -38.37 0.64 1.70
CA THR A 610 -39.27 1.23 2.68
C THR A 610 -39.37 2.73 2.43
N PHE A 611 -40.59 3.26 2.45
CA PHE A 611 -40.81 4.71 2.37
C PHE A 611 -40.16 5.42 3.57
N PHE A 612 -39.36 6.45 3.30
CA PHE A 612 -38.72 7.25 4.34
C PHE A 612 -39.57 8.48 4.65
N ASP A 613 -40.16 8.51 5.85
CA ASP A 613 -40.86 9.68 6.39
C ASP A 613 -39.92 10.46 7.32
N ALA A 614 -39.33 11.53 6.77
CA ALA A 614 -38.36 12.35 7.49
C ALA A 614 -38.98 13.03 8.73
N SER A 615 -40.21 13.53 8.61
CA SER A 615 -40.90 14.23 9.71
C SER A 615 -41.18 13.26 10.84
N LYS A 616 -41.81 12.12 10.55
CA LYS A 616 -42.11 11.08 11.53
C LYS A 616 -40.84 10.60 12.24
N THR A 617 -39.77 10.34 11.49
CA THR A 617 -38.49 9.89 12.06
C THR A 617 -37.89 10.93 13.01
N LEU A 618 -37.98 12.22 12.67
CA LEU A 618 -37.48 13.28 13.56
C LEU A 618 -38.32 13.40 14.84
N TYR A 619 -39.64 13.29 14.74
CA TYR A 619 -40.52 13.27 15.92
C TYR A 619 -40.22 12.11 16.85
N GLU A 620 -40.04 10.90 16.30
CA GLU A 620 -39.79 9.69 17.10
C GLU A 620 -38.47 9.78 17.87
N ILE A 621 -37.45 10.41 17.30
CA ILE A 621 -36.13 10.48 17.95
C ILE A 621 -35.96 11.74 18.81
N TYR A 622 -36.73 12.80 18.52
CA TYR A 622 -36.73 14.06 19.28
C TYR A 622 -38.12 14.41 19.82
N PRO A 623 -38.79 13.51 20.55
CA PRO A 623 -40.17 13.71 21.00
C PRO A 623 -40.33 14.87 21.98
N GLN A 624 -39.24 15.29 22.62
CA GLN A 624 -39.19 16.40 23.56
C GLN A 624 -39.12 17.78 22.90
N PHE A 625 -38.87 17.84 21.59
CA PHE A 625 -38.75 19.11 20.86
C PHE A 625 -40.06 19.41 20.09
N PRO A 626 -40.52 20.68 20.08
CA PRO A 626 -41.68 21.07 19.28
C PRO A 626 -41.37 20.96 17.78
N GLU A 627 -42.41 20.76 16.96
CA GLU A 627 -42.32 20.60 15.48
C GLU A 627 -41.38 21.63 14.82
N GLN A 628 -41.56 22.89 15.17
CA GLN A 628 -40.81 24.02 14.63
C GLN A 628 -39.28 23.95 14.87
N ASP A 629 -38.85 23.21 15.91
CA ASP A 629 -37.43 23.01 16.23
C ASP A 629 -36.85 21.73 15.61
N LEU A 630 -37.66 20.84 15.04
CA LEU A 630 -37.19 19.58 14.45
C LEU A 630 -36.28 19.79 13.24
N ILE A 631 -36.51 20.86 12.46
CA ILE A 631 -35.62 21.22 11.35
C ILE A 631 -34.22 21.62 11.87
N ARG A 632 -34.14 22.32 13.01
CA ARG A 632 -32.86 22.64 13.65
C ARG A 632 -32.14 21.35 14.06
N LYS A 633 -32.86 20.38 14.63
CA LYS A 633 -32.31 19.07 14.99
C LYS A 633 -31.85 18.26 13.78
N ALA A 634 -32.58 18.32 12.67
CA ALA A 634 -32.15 17.71 11.41
C ALA A 634 -30.84 18.32 10.90
N ILE A 635 -30.72 19.65 10.92
CA ILE A 635 -29.49 20.36 10.54
C ILE A 635 -28.32 19.99 11.45
N GLU A 636 -28.52 19.98 12.77
CA GLU A 636 -27.51 19.55 13.75
C GLU A 636 -27.00 18.12 13.47
N ARG A 637 -27.91 17.19 13.11
CA ARG A 637 -27.51 15.83 12.71
C ARG A 637 -26.69 15.81 11.44
N VAL A 638 -27.14 16.52 10.40
CA VAL A 638 -26.43 16.56 9.12
C VAL A 638 -25.02 17.10 9.32
N PHE A 639 -24.83 18.17 10.09
CA PHE A 639 -23.49 18.72 10.34
C PHE A 639 -22.62 17.87 11.26
N THR A 640 -23.20 17.01 12.09
CA THR A 640 -22.44 16.05 12.93
C THR A 640 -22.14 14.73 12.23
N MET A 641 -22.75 14.46 11.07
CA MET A 641 -22.43 13.30 10.24
C MET A 641 -20.97 13.39 9.75
N PRO A 642 -20.10 12.39 10.02
CA PRO A 642 -18.69 12.45 9.63
C PRO A 642 -18.47 12.73 8.13
N ALA A 643 -19.37 12.23 7.27
CA ALA A 643 -19.33 12.50 5.83
C ALA A 643 -19.54 13.97 5.45
N VAL A 644 -20.21 14.77 6.30
CA VAL A 644 -20.54 16.18 6.04
C VAL A 644 -19.71 17.13 6.90
N GLY A 645 -19.49 16.80 8.17
CA GLY A 645 -18.74 17.61 9.13
C GLY A 645 -17.31 17.93 8.69
N SER A 646 -16.65 18.85 9.41
CA SER A 646 -15.32 19.32 9.05
C SER A 646 -14.31 18.17 8.88
N LYS A 647 -13.53 18.23 7.81
CA LYS A 647 -12.47 17.26 7.50
C LYS A 647 -11.08 17.73 7.93
N ALA A 648 -10.99 18.78 8.75
CA ALA A 648 -9.71 19.38 9.15
C ALA A 648 -8.69 18.35 9.66
N PHE A 649 -9.13 17.36 10.46
CA PHE A 649 -8.25 16.31 11.00
C PHE A 649 -7.61 15.41 9.93
N LEU A 650 -8.21 15.29 8.73
CA LEU A 650 -7.65 14.55 7.59
C LEU A 650 -6.73 15.42 6.71
N ILE A 651 -6.88 16.74 6.80
CA ILE A 651 -6.24 17.70 5.90
C ILE A 651 -4.97 18.26 6.52
N THR A 652 -4.98 18.63 7.80
CA THR A 652 -3.85 19.32 8.45
C THR A 652 -2.68 18.40 8.79
N ILE A 653 -2.91 17.09 8.81
CA ILE A 653 -1.86 16.07 9.01
C ILE A 653 -0.98 15.88 7.77
N GLY A 654 -1.48 16.23 6.58
CA GLY A 654 -0.77 16.10 5.31
C GLY A 654 -0.23 17.43 4.78
N ASP A 655 0.92 17.37 4.12
CA ASP A 655 1.51 18.49 3.39
C ASP A 655 0.62 18.88 2.19
N ARG A 656 0.52 20.19 1.93
CA ARG A 656 -0.29 20.79 0.85
C ARG A 656 0.47 21.81 0.01
N SER A 657 1.79 21.89 0.16
CA SER A 657 2.63 22.97 -0.36
C SER A 657 3.94 22.52 -0.98
N VAL A 658 4.46 21.33 -0.62
CA VAL A 658 5.71 20.78 -1.13
C VAL A 658 5.73 20.75 -2.66
N GLY A 659 6.86 21.12 -3.24
CA GLY A 659 7.03 21.30 -4.68
C GLY A 659 6.60 22.69 -5.21
N GLY A 660 5.87 23.49 -4.43
CA GLY A 660 5.56 24.89 -4.77
C GLY A 660 4.58 25.07 -5.93
N LEU A 661 3.82 24.04 -6.28
CA LEU A 661 2.89 24.04 -7.42
C LEU A 661 1.43 23.95 -7.00
N ALA A 662 1.11 23.80 -5.71
CA ALA A 662 -0.26 23.82 -5.23
C ALA A 662 -0.84 25.24 -5.37
N VAL A 663 -1.93 25.38 -6.11
CA VAL A 663 -2.64 26.66 -6.33
C VAL A 663 -3.94 26.69 -5.54
N ARG A 664 -4.66 25.56 -5.52
CA ARG A 664 -5.84 25.38 -4.68
C ARG A 664 -5.73 24.10 -3.88
N ASP A 665 -5.54 24.25 -2.57
CA ASP A 665 -5.70 23.21 -1.57
C ASP A 665 -7.11 23.21 -0.97
N GLN A 666 -7.38 22.28 -0.06
CA GLN A 666 -8.67 22.09 0.60
C GLN A 666 -9.11 23.29 1.45
N MET A 667 -8.17 24.07 1.99
CA MET A 667 -8.44 25.18 2.91
C MET A 667 -8.75 26.48 2.14
N VAL A 668 -9.88 27.11 2.45
CA VAL A 668 -10.41 28.25 1.69
C VAL A 668 -10.51 29.51 2.55
N GLY A 669 -10.06 30.63 1.98
CA GLY A 669 -10.22 31.98 2.53
C GLY A 669 -9.39 32.26 3.78
N PRO A 670 -9.52 33.46 4.37
CA PRO A 670 -8.73 33.88 5.53
C PRO A 670 -8.88 32.98 6.77
N TRP A 671 -10.02 32.29 6.90
CA TRP A 671 -10.30 31.36 8.00
C TRP A 671 -9.79 29.94 7.76
N GLN A 672 -9.23 29.67 6.58
CA GLN A 672 -8.70 28.35 6.22
C GLN A 672 -9.75 27.23 6.42
N THR A 673 -10.97 27.47 5.95
CA THR A 673 -12.09 26.51 6.12
C THR A 673 -11.95 25.37 5.10
N PRO A 674 -12.02 24.09 5.49
CA PRO A 674 -11.77 22.94 4.61
C PRO A 674 -12.97 22.63 3.68
N VAL A 675 -13.19 23.45 2.65
CA VAL A 675 -14.39 23.40 1.79
C VAL A 675 -14.12 23.58 0.30
N ALA A 676 -12.87 23.47 -0.17
CA ALA A 676 -12.61 23.55 -1.60
C ALA A 676 -13.15 22.29 -2.32
N ASP A 677 -13.92 22.48 -3.40
CA ASP A 677 -14.46 21.37 -4.20
C ASP A 677 -13.42 20.73 -5.13
N VAL A 678 -12.37 21.48 -5.48
CA VAL A 678 -11.37 21.08 -6.49
C VAL A 678 -9.96 21.37 -6.00
N ALA A 679 -9.04 20.45 -6.28
CA ALA A 679 -7.61 20.68 -6.16
C ALA A 679 -7.05 21.20 -7.48
N VAL A 680 -6.20 22.22 -7.43
CA VAL A 680 -5.55 22.79 -8.62
C VAL A 680 -4.06 22.90 -8.40
N THR A 681 -3.28 22.43 -9.37
CA THR A 681 -1.82 22.64 -9.39
C THR A 681 -1.39 23.42 -10.62
N ALA A 682 -0.38 24.26 -10.48
CA ALA A 682 0.22 25.03 -11.58
C ALA A 682 1.07 24.14 -12.48
N THR A 683 0.99 24.31 -13.80
CA THR A 683 1.79 23.56 -14.76
C THR A 683 3.29 23.71 -14.50
N SER A 684 3.79 24.89 -14.12
CA SER A 684 5.19 25.07 -13.71
C SER A 684 5.43 26.30 -12.82
N LEU A 685 6.62 26.41 -12.22
CA LEU A 685 6.99 27.53 -11.33
C LEU A 685 7.08 28.88 -12.06
N ASN A 686 7.19 28.89 -13.39
CA ASN A 686 7.24 30.13 -14.19
C ASN A 686 5.83 30.68 -14.48
N MET A 687 5.18 31.18 -13.43
CA MET A 687 3.79 31.65 -13.48
C MET A 687 3.60 32.98 -14.22
N ASP A 688 4.65 33.78 -14.39
CA ASP A 688 4.58 35.06 -15.12
C ASP A 688 4.27 34.87 -16.61
N LYS A 689 4.58 33.69 -17.16
CA LYS A 689 4.35 33.35 -18.57
C LYS A 689 3.34 32.22 -18.78
N LEU A 690 3.08 31.39 -17.77
CA LEU A 690 2.19 30.22 -17.85
C LEU A 690 1.15 30.26 -16.73
N LYS A 691 -0.14 30.36 -17.10
CA LYS A 691 -1.29 30.35 -16.17
C LYS A 691 -2.12 29.06 -16.27
N THR A 692 -1.50 27.98 -16.72
CA THR A 692 -2.16 26.68 -16.91
C THR A 692 -1.89 25.77 -15.73
N GLY A 693 -2.66 24.68 -15.63
CA GLY A 693 -2.55 23.73 -14.54
C GLY A 693 -3.38 22.48 -14.75
N GLU A 694 -3.36 21.62 -13.74
CA GLU A 694 -4.11 20.38 -13.66
C GLU A 694 -5.09 20.47 -12.50
N ALA A 695 -6.33 20.03 -12.73
CA ALA A 695 -7.39 20.01 -11.74
C ALA A 695 -7.78 18.57 -11.40
N MET A 696 -8.03 18.30 -10.12
CA MET A 696 -8.51 17.02 -9.62
C MET A 696 -9.76 17.24 -8.76
N ALA A 697 -10.77 16.40 -8.95
CA ALA A 697 -11.90 16.30 -8.04
C ALA A 697 -12.38 14.85 -7.95
N MET A 698 -13.11 14.55 -6.88
CA MET A 698 -13.71 13.25 -6.64
C MET A 698 -15.24 13.38 -6.58
N GLY A 699 -15.94 12.30 -6.94
CA GLY A 699 -17.39 12.19 -6.80
C GLY A 699 -17.77 10.74 -6.48
N GLU A 700 -18.75 10.56 -5.60
CA GLU A 700 -19.12 9.25 -5.06
C GLU A 700 -20.52 9.28 -4.41
N LYS A 701 -21.32 8.23 -4.63
CA LYS A 701 -22.65 8.10 -4.01
C LYS A 701 -23.01 6.64 -3.65
N PRO A 702 -22.21 5.94 -2.84
CA PRO A 702 -22.47 4.54 -2.50
C PRO A 702 -23.80 4.32 -1.76
N THR A 703 -24.30 5.32 -1.01
CA THR A 703 -25.63 5.26 -0.39
C THR A 703 -26.74 5.08 -1.42
N LEU A 704 -26.63 5.71 -2.58
CA LEU A 704 -27.58 5.53 -3.69
C LEU A 704 -27.50 4.13 -4.30
N ALA A 705 -26.37 3.41 -4.16
CA ALA A 705 -26.24 2.06 -4.70
C ALA A 705 -27.08 1.02 -3.94
N LEU A 706 -27.55 1.35 -2.73
CA LEU A 706 -28.53 0.54 -1.99
C LEU A 706 -29.94 0.60 -2.63
N ILE A 707 -30.22 1.68 -3.37
CA ILE A 707 -31.51 1.94 -4.03
C ILE A 707 -31.43 1.67 -5.54
N SER A 708 -30.46 2.28 -6.20
CA SER A 708 -30.21 2.17 -7.64
C SER A 708 -28.70 2.26 -7.93
N PRO A 709 -28.03 1.11 -8.16
CA PRO A 709 -26.62 1.08 -8.53
C PRO A 709 -26.29 1.95 -9.75
N SER A 710 -27.17 1.98 -10.75
CA SER A 710 -26.97 2.81 -11.94
C SER A 710 -27.07 4.31 -11.64
N ALA A 711 -27.97 4.72 -10.73
CA ALA A 711 -28.06 6.12 -10.31
C ALA A 711 -26.83 6.54 -9.50
N SER A 712 -26.32 5.66 -8.62
CA SER A 712 -25.08 5.88 -7.90
C SER A 712 -23.91 6.17 -8.85
N ALA A 713 -23.69 5.31 -9.86
CA ALA A 713 -22.62 5.52 -10.84
C ALA A 713 -22.77 6.84 -11.61
N ARG A 714 -23.98 7.18 -12.06
CA ARG A 714 -24.25 8.46 -12.75
C ARG A 714 -23.98 9.66 -11.84
N MET A 715 -24.40 9.59 -10.58
CA MET A 715 -24.20 10.68 -9.63
C MET A 715 -22.74 10.84 -9.21
N ALA A 716 -21.96 9.76 -9.12
CA ALA A 716 -20.52 9.84 -8.89
C ALA A 716 -19.82 10.62 -10.02
N VAL A 717 -20.18 10.33 -11.28
CA VAL A 717 -19.69 11.11 -12.44
C VAL A 717 -20.17 12.56 -12.37
N ALA A 718 -21.46 12.79 -12.13
CA ALA A 718 -22.02 14.14 -12.06
C ALA A 718 -21.37 14.99 -10.97
N GLU A 719 -21.19 14.45 -9.76
CA GLU A 719 -20.52 15.13 -8.65
C GLU A 719 -19.06 15.46 -8.97
N SER A 720 -18.32 14.52 -9.57
CA SER A 720 -16.93 14.78 -9.97
C SER A 720 -16.82 15.95 -10.97
N LEU A 721 -17.77 16.06 -11.91
CA LEU A 721 -17.83 17.15 -12.89
C LEU A 721 -18.29 18.47 -12.27
N MET A 722 -19.26 18.45 -11.36
CA MET A 722 -19.72 19.64 -10.65
C MET A 722 -18.61 20.22 -9.78
N ASN A 723 -17.87 19.37 -9.07
CA ASN A 723 -16.71 19.78 -8.29
C ASN A 723 -15.61 20.37 -9.19
N LEU A 724 -15.29 19.72 -10.31
CA LEU A 724 -14.36 20.27 -11.31
C LEU A 724 -14.82 21.61 -11.90
N GLY A 725 -16.13 21.90 -11.89
CA GLY A 725 -16.71 23.14 -12.38
C GLY A 725 -16.20 24.39 -11.65
N ALA A 726 -15.63 24.24 -10.45
CA ALA A 726 -14.97 25.33 -9.72
C ALA A 726 -13.60 25.74 -10.33
N ALA A 727 -13.08 25.01 -11.33
CA ALA A 727 -11.85 25.32 -12.04
C ALA A 727 -12.13 25.75 -13.50
N HIS A 728 -11.31 26.68 -14.02
CA HIS A 728 -11.34 27.02 -15.44
C HIS A 728 -10.71 25.91 -16.28
N LEU A 729 -11.47 25.33 -17.20
CA LEU A 729 -10.98 24.35 -18.17
C LEU A 729 -10.58 25.05 -19.49
N LEU A 730 -9.37 24.76 -19.97
CA LEU A 730 -8.81 25.39 -21.18
C LEU A 730 -9.71 25.22 -22.41
N GLY A 731 -9.96 26.34 -23.11
CA GLY A 731 -10.93 26.45 -24.21
C GLY A 731 -12.27 27.12 -23.82
N GLY A 732 -12.35 27.64 -22.59
CA GLY A 732 -13.57 28.09 -21.90
C GLY A 732 -14.23 29.39 -22.38
N GLU A 733 -14.86 29.34 -23.55
CA GLU A 733 -16.09 30.12 -23.85
C GLU A 733 -17.14 29.16 -24.41
N LEU A 734 -17.98 28.50 -23.59
CA LEU A 734 -19.14 27.66 -24.01
C LEU A 734 -18.93 26.81 -25.30
N LYS A 735 -17.69 26.44 -25.61
CA LYS A 735 -17.34 25.80 -26.87
C LYS A 735 -17.59 24.30 -26.71
N LYS A 736 -18.34 23.75 -27.65
CA LYS A 736 -18.58 22.31 -27.74
C LYS A 736 -17.22 21.57 -27.70
N GLY A 737 -16.97 20.81 -26.64
CA GLY A 737 -15.76 19.98 -26.51
C GLY A 737 -14.85 20.26 -25.31
N VAL A 738 -15.10 21.26 -24.46
CA VAL A 738 -14.27 21.53 -23.26
C VAL A 738 -14.15 20.30 -22.33
N LEU A 739 -15.24 19.54 -22.16
CA LEU A 739 -15.25 18.33 -21.35
C LEU A 739 -14.39 17.18 -21.91
N LYS A 740 -13.94 17.26 -23.17
CA LYS A 740 -13.04 16.23 -23.74
C LYS A 740 -11.66 16.21 -23.08
N ARG A 741 -11.27 17.29 -22.40
CA ARG A 741 -10.03 17.34 -21.59
C ARG A 741 -10.19 16.72 -20.20
N VAL A 742 -11.40 16.35 -19.80
CA VAL A 742 -11.66 15.68 -18.53
C VAL A 742 -11.57 14.18 -18.75
N SER A 743 -10.74 13.53 -17.95
CA SER A 743 -10.64 12.06 -17.90
C SER A 743 -10.95 11.59 -16.49
N LEU A 744 -11.57 10.41 -16.39
CA LEU A 744 -12.05 9.87 -15.13
C LEU A 744 -11.30 8.58 -14.82
N SER A 745 -10.81 8.45 -13.59
CA SER A 745 -10.47 7.15 -13.01
C SER A 745 -11.73 6.58 -12.35
N ALA A 746 -12.21 5.44 -12.85
CA ALA A 746 -13.38 4.76 -12.31
C ALA A 746 -12.91 3.58 -11.44
N ASN A 747 -13.02 3.74 -10.11
CA ASN A 747 -12.62 2.74 -9.13
C ASN A 747 -13.88 2.03 -8.60
N TRP A 748 -13.96 0.72 -8.84
CA TRP A 748 -15.15 -0.08 -8.56
C TRP A 748 -14.92 -0.98 -7.35
N MET A 749 -15.73 -0.80 -6.30
CA MET A 749 -15.70 -1.64 -5.11
C MET A 749 -17.03 -2.36 -4.97
N ALA A 750 -17.01 -3.70 -4.96
CA ALA A 750 -18.21 -4.52 -4.92
C ALA A 750 -17.97 -5.85 -4.19
N ALA A 751 -19.02 -6.40 -3.57
CA ALA A 751 -19.04 -7.76 -3.04
C ALA A 751 -19.56 -8.71 -4.13
N VAL A 752 -18.70 -9.09 -5.07
CA VAL A 752 -19.05 -9.73 -6.36
C VAL A 752 -19.79 -11.07 -6.29
N ASN A 753 -19.79 -11.73 -5.13
CA ASN A 753 -20.52 -12.99 -4.92
C ASN A 753 -21.79 -12.80 -4.07
N HIS A 754 -22.09 -11.57 -3.65
CA HIS A 754 -23.31 -11.29 -2.90
C HIS A 754 -24.52 -11.26 -3.84
N PRO A 755 -25.66 -11.91 -3.49
CA PRO A 755 -26.88 -11.85 -4.30
C PRO A 755 -27.28 -10.43 -4.70
N GLY A 756 -27.43 -10.20 -6.01
CA GLY A 756 -27.81 -8.91 -6.60
C GLY A 756 -26.71 -7.85 -6.68
N LYS A 757 -25.43 -8.21 -6.48
CA LYS A 757 -24.28 -7.30 -6.51
C LYS A 757 -23.30 -7.59 -7.63
#